data_AF-A0A815GZ65-F1
#
_entry.id   AF-A0A815GZ65-F1
#
_cell.length_a   1.000
_cell.length_b   1.000
_cell.length_c   1.000
_cell.angle_alpha   90.00
_cell.angle_beta   90.00
_cell.angle_gamma   90.00
#
_symmetry.space_group_name_H-M   'P 1'
#
loop_
_entity.id
_entity.type
_entity.pdbx_description
1 polymer ?
#
loop_
_entity_poly.entity_id
_entity_poly.type
_entity_poly.pdbx_seq_one_letter_code
_entity_poly.pdbx_strand_id
1 'polypeptide(L)'
;MQIPRCSTIFVSTLVTCFVIGSWLNLSGVWIEFPLIVDQLPEGWSLPAQMGLISNLANIGVVIVAVIRRFSRGGVAYEIPVNIVILTTGTVVLVILAFVWQKTTMINGTPHSTYLMGFSLSLSLVDCTSSVTFLPFLDRYEPVYLKAFFFGEALSSLFPALLGIVQGVGETSCIKDANGTLVEYTSPPRFSVRVYFLALAVVMLASLLSFVTLCLIRAGRRKDRASVDSSYRKKNVPVLELSTVEKKPSADSEIDKFNTTIVNNCSMTNKEFWLSEHGIYLFLCFWTSILIIGASPSLQSFSLYPYSIEVYHHTIIACQFAYPLMSLLGVFVPQLQSRYMYLLNVIGAGLFAYTFTAAKLSPCSPLVDRLAGRVLISLSWVLKYCVLYFIRVLLGNYFGRKSGHRGLFWFGVLTQIGSLIVNYDINSILYDDTLICSLPNNTEVGSFEVKLTRTNYGDLHDCIQVVANSQATIDNIVCGTTVRAVVTKELVTVQQEHTEYVKSANPITRIVDFISESTDYVITINNEEGKTKTTETKRIPKDQAHGLILEGANLILQRLMIQRNMPEKVTLLSLDSSSELCLNVYTSLGPQQMNIDGKDVEAWGIQRQIFETKPNTLPVAWQSYFNIDGHLISRYQVGSPIKMKTNVLPTTDEFDEYLPKPEVPKKGLNWEEDLELRSKFIDRREELIDDYKSYIYHHPDITALISDFLQSVLIMKPENVIEYATEFFAPFNSQTADRALFRFADEKIPVPKPNLSLK
;
A
#
# COMPACT_ATOMS: atom_id res chain seq x y z
N MET A 1 -22.91 47.04 1.23
CA MET A 1 -24.08 46.55 0.48
C MET A 1 -24.21 45.07 0.80
N GLN A 2 -25.20 44.68 1.63
CA GLN A 2 -25.39 43.29 2.04
C GLN A 2 -25.72 42.43 0.80
N ILE A 3 -24.95 41.36 0.57
CA ILE A 3 -25.33 40.33 -0.41
C ILE A 3 -26.66 39.74 0.06
N PRO A 4 -27.68 39.62 -0.80
CA PRO A 4 -28.94 39.02 -0.41
C PRO A 4 -28.70 37.59 0.09
N ARG A 5 -29.23 37.24 1.28
CA ARG A 5 -29.00 35.94 1.96
C ARG A 5 -29.19 34.73 1.04
N CYS A 6 -30.15 34.80 0.11
CA CYS A 6 -30.43 33.75 -0.88
C CYS A 6 -29.26 33.53 -1.86
N SER A 7 -28.58 34.59 -2.28
CA SER A 7 -27.39 34.51 -3.15
C SER A 7 -26.18 33.92 -2.42
N THR A 8 -26.03 34.18 -1.11
CA THR A 8 -24.94 33.62 -0.32
C THR A 8 -25.11 32.13 -0.08
N ILE A 9 -26.34 31.67 0.20
CA ILE A 9 -26.62 30.24 0.36
C ILE A 9 -26.35 29.50 -0.95
N PHE A 10 -26.86 30.01 -2.08
CA PHE A 10 -26.66 29.39 -3.38
C PHE A 10 -25.18 29.24 -3.77
N VAL A 11 -24.38 30.32 -3.63
CA VAL A 11 -22.94 30.26 -3.90
C VAL A 11 -22.22 29.33 -2.91
N SER A 12 -22.63 29.31 -1.64
CA SER A 12 -22.06 28.38 -0.65
C SER A 12 -22.32 26.93 -1.03
N THR A 13 -23.54 26.59 -1.47
CA THR A 13 -23.86 25.24 -1.95
C THR A 13 -23.01 24.85 -3.15
N LEU A 14 -22.85 25.73 -4.14
CA LEU A 14 -21.99 25.47 -5.29
C LEU A 14 -20.53 25.26 -4.90
N VAL A 15 -20.01 26.05 -3.94
CA VAL A 15 -18.65 25.89 -3.40
C VAL A 15 -18.52 24.55 -2.69
N THR A 16 -19.49 24.15 -1.87
CA THR A 16 -19.50 22.84 -1.22
C THR A 16 -19.48 21.72 -2.26
N CYS A 17 -20.37 21.75 -3.26
CA CYS A 17 -20.44 20.73 -4.31
C CYS A 17 -19.16 20.65 -5.15
N PHE A 18 -18.54 21.78 -5.47
CA PHE A 18 -17.24 21.82 -6.12
C PHE A 18 -16.17 21.10 -5.28
N VAL A 19 -16.11 21.38 -3.99
CA VAL A 19 -15.03 20.86 -3.13
C VAL A 19 -15.20 19.38 -2.78
N ILE A 20 -16.41 18.82 -2.87
CA ILE A 20 -16.62 17.37 -2.70
C ILE A 20 -15.68 16.54 -3.59
N GLY A 21 -15.33 17.02 -4.79
CA GLY A 21 -14.44 16.33 -5.72
C GLY A 21 -12.94 16.34 -5.34
N SER A 22 -12.54 16.86 -4.18
CA SER A 22 -11.11 17.02 -3.83
C SER A 22 -10.41 15.73 -3.39
N TRP A 23 -11.05 14.93 -2.54
CA TRP A 23 -10.53 13.66 -2.00
C TRP A 23 -11.47 12.46 -2.26
N LEU A 24 -12.49 12.69 -3.09
CA LEU A 24 -13.51 11.68 -3.42
C LEU A 24 -12.90 10.41 -4.02
N ASN A 25 -11.92 10.57 -4.90
CA ASN A 25 -11.46 9.49 -5.74
C ASN A 25 -10.67 8.46 -4.94
N LEU A 26 -9.61 8.90 -4.26
CA LEU A 26 -8.73 8.04 -3.49
C LEU A 26 -9.51 7.40 -2.34
N SER A 27 -10.28 8.20 -1.58
CA SER A 27 -11.15 7.68 -0.50
C SER A 27 -12.12 6.62 -1.02
N GLY A 28 -12.68 6.83 -2.22
CA GLY A 28 -13.51 5.88 -2.95
C GLY A 28 -12.84 4.54 -3.18
N VAL A 29 -11.64 4.55 -3.76
CA VAL A 29 -10.87 3.33 -4.03
C VAL A 29 -10.51 2.61 -2.73
N TRP A 30 -10.13 3.33 -1.67
CA TRP A 30 -9.76 2.70 -0.40
C TRP A 30 -10.92 1.89 0.22
N ILE A 31 -12.15 2.38 0.12
CA ILE A 31 -13.32 1.69 0.68
C ILE A 31 -13.63 0.37 -0.03
N GLU A 32 -13.28 0.24 -1.32
CA GLU A 32 -13.54 -0.98 -2.09
C GLU A 32 -12.48 -2.08 -1.86
N PHE A 33 -11.37 -1.79 -1.15
CA PHE A 33 -10.32 -2.80 -0.95
C PHE A 33 -10.82 -4.12 -0.36
N PRO A 34 -11.70 -4.17 0.66
CA PRO A 34 -12.24 -5.43 1.17
C PRO A 34 -12.88 -6.31 0.08
N LEU A 35 -13.46 -5.72 -0.97
CA LEU A 35 -14.08 -6.46 -2.09
C LEU A 35 -13.12 -6.77 -3.23
N ILE A 36 -12.10 -5.92 -3.41
CA ILE A 36 -11.15 -5.98 -4.53
C ILE A 36 -9.98 -6.93 -4.23
N VAL A 37 -9.50 -6.99 -2.97
CA VAL A 37 -8.30 -7.76 -2.62
C VAL A 37 -8.44 -9.26 -2.90
N ASP A 38 -9.65 -9.82 -2.79
CA ASP A 38 -9.88 -11.25 -3.05
C ASP A 38 -10.05 -11.58 -4.54
N GLN A 39 -10.20 -10.58 -5.40
CA GLN A 39 -10.43 -10.75 -6.85
C GLN A 39 -9.20 -10.47 -7.70
N LEU A 40 -8.21 -9.78 -7.14
CA LEU A 40 -7.03 -9.31 -7.87
C LEU A 40 -5.77 -10.09 -7.45
N PRO A 41 -4.83 -10.31 -8.38
CA PRO A 41 -3.66 -11.16 -8.16
C PRO A 41 -2.74 -10.70 -7.03
N GLU A 42 -2.75 -9.42 -6.64
CA GLU A 42 -1.88 -8.89 -5.58
C GLU A 42 -2.39 -9.18 -4.15
N GLY A 43 -3.63 -9.63 -3.98
CA GLY A 43 -4.18 -9.99 -2.69
C GLY A 43 -4.09 -8.85 -1.65
N TRP A 44 -3.72 -9.20 -0.42
CA TRP A 44 -3.64 -8.26 0.70
C TRP A 44 -2.48 -7.27 0.61
N SER A 45 -1.56 -7.48 -0.33
CA SER A 45 -0.46 -6.55 -0.62
C SER A 45 -0.90 -5.36 -1.48
N LEU A 46 -2.07 -5.46 -2.14
CA LEU A 46 -2.60 -4.43 -3.03
C LEU A 46 -2.72 -3.04 -2.37
N PRO A 47 -3.26 -2.89 -1.13
CA PRO A 47 -3.32 -1.58 -0.47
C PRO A 47 -1.92 -1.00 -0.19
N ALA A 48 -0.92 -1.83 0.10
CA ALA A 48 0.45 -1.38 0.29
C ALA A 48 1.07 -0.84 -1.00
N GLN A 49 0.87 -1.53 -2.12
CA GLN A 49 1.31 -1.09 -3.44
C GLN A 49 0.59 0.20 -3.87
N MET A 50 -0.71 0.30 -3.58
CA MET A 50 -1.52 1.50 -3.83
C MET A 50 -1.08 2.72 -2.99
N GLY A 51 -0.62 2.50 -1.76
CA GLY A 51 0.01 3.54 -0.95
C GLY A 51 1.25 4.13 -1.62
N LEU A 52 2.12 3.27 -2.15
CA LEU A 52 3.33 3.68 -2.89
C LEU A 52 2.99 4.46 -4.16
N ILE A 53 2.03 3.98 -4.94
CA ILE A 53 1.55 4.65 -6.16
C ILE A 53 0.96 6.03 -5.83
N SER A 54 0.18 6.12 -4.75
CA SER A 54 -0.40 7.38 -4.30
C SER A 54 0.68 8.39 -3.89
N ASN A 55 1.80 7.94 -3.32
CA ASN A 55 2.93 8.82 -3.02
C ASN A 55 3.62 9.39 -4.28
N LEU A 56 3.70 8.61 -5.37
CA LEU A 56 4.23 9.11 -6.65
C LEU A 56 3.41 10.28 -7.19
N ALA A 57 2.10 10.31 -6.92
CA ALA A 57 1.21 11.39 -7.33
C ALA A 57 1.53 12.75 -6.71
N ASN A 58 2.36 12.81 -5.66
CA ASN A 58 2.85 14.08 -5.11
C ASN A 58 3.64 14.91 -6.12
N ILE A 59 4.14 14.31 -7.21
CA ILE A 59 4.69 15.04 -8.36
C ILE A 59 3.69 16.05 -8.94
N GLY A 60 2.39 15.80 -8.85
CA GLY A 60 1.34 16.71 -9.27
C GLY A 60 1.41 18.07 -8.57
N VAL A 61 1.74 18.10 -7.28
CA VAL A 61 1.92 19.35 -6.52
C VAL A 61 3.09 20.17 -7.07
N VAL A 62 4.19 19.48 -7.44
CA VAL A 62 5.35 20.12 -8.08
C VAL A 62 4.99 20.68 -9.44
N ILE A 63 4.23 19.92 -10.26
CA ILE A 63 3.75 20.37 -11.57
C ILE A 63 2.93 21.66 -11.43
N VAL A 64 1.96 21.71 -10.49
CA VAL A 64 1.16 22.91 -10.24
C VAL A 64 2.03 24.08 -9.76
N ALA A 65 3.02 23.83 -8.89
CA ALA A 65 3.94 24.86 -8.43
C ALA A 65 4.78 25.46 -9.57
N VAL A 66 5.22 24.62 -10.52
CA VAL A 66 5.95 25.03 -11.72
C VAL A 66 5.03 25.84 -12.65
N ILE A 67 3.80 25.36 -12.92
CA ILE A 67 2.79 26.09 -13.72
C ILE A 67 2.54 27.47 -13.10
N ARG A 68 2.38 27.55 -11.78
CA ARG A 68 2.21 28.81 -11.05
C ARG A 68 3.41 29.74 -11.21
N ARG A 69 4.64 29.21 -11.22
CA ARG A 69 5.87 30.00 -11.42
C ARG A 69 5.95 30.58 -12.83
N PHE A 70 5.52 29.85 -13.84
CA PHE A 70 5.51 30.31 -15.23
C PHE A 70 4.31 31.20 -15.59
N SER A 71 3.20 31.09 -14.84
CA SER A 71 2.00 31.92 -15.01
C SER A 71 2.14 33.33 -14.43
N ARG A 72 3.38 33.82 -14.24
CA ARG A 72 3.67 35.19 -13.75
C ARG A 72 3.19 36.21 -14.78
N GLY A 73 2.08 36.90 -14.47
CA GLY A 73 1.54 37.96 -15.33
C GLY A 73 0.04 38.20 -15.26
N GLY A 74 -0.66 37.75 -14.22
CA GLY A 74 -2.11 37.97 -14.08
C GLY A 74 -3.00 36.99 -14.85
N VAL A 75 -2.41 35.98 -15.51
CA VAL A 75 -3.18 34.90 -16.15
C VAL A 75 -3.71 33.93 -15.09
N ALA A 76 -5.03 33.80 -15.06
CA ALA A 76 -5.81 32.95 -14.18
C ALA A 76 -5.60 31.44 -14.47
N TYR A 77 -4.44 30.86 -14.15
CA TYR A 77 -4.15 29.44 -14.38
C TYR A 77 -5.04 28.48 -13.58
N GLU A 78 -5.65 28.94 -12.49
CA GLU A 78 -6.46 28.09 -11.61
C GLU A 78 -7.73 27.56 -12.30
N ILE A 79 -8.33 28.34 -13.20
CA ILE A 79 -9.53 27.91 -13.94
C ILE A 79 -9.22 26.73 -14.87
N PRO A 80 -8.31 26.85 -15.87
CA PRO A 80 -8.04 25.75 -16.79
C PRO A 80 -7.50 24.51 -16.06
N VAL A 81 -6.67 24.69 -15.02
CA VAL A 81 -6.16 23.56 -14.23
C VAL A 81 -7.29 22.83 -13.50
N ASN A 82 -8.21 23.52 -12.82
CA ASN A 82 -9.31 22.87 -12.11
C ASN A 82 -10.30 22.17 -13.07
N ILE A 83 -10.53 22.71 -14.28
CA ILE A 83 -11.33 22.00 -15.30
C ILE A 83 -10.64 20.69 -15.68
N VAL A 84 -9.33 20.70 -15.94
CA VAL A 84 -8.57 19.50 -16.30
C VAL A 84 -8.60 18.48 -15.16
N ILE A 85 -8.39 18.91 -13.91
CA ILE A 85 -8.44 18.03 -12.72
C ILE A 85 -9.81 17.33 -12.62
N LEU A 86 -10.90 18.10 -12.64
CA LEU A 86 -12.25 17.56 -12.45
C LEU A 86 -12.72 16.69 -13.62
N THR A 87 -12.40 17.07 -14.86
CA THR A 87 -12.70 16.27 -16.05
C THR A 87 -11.92 14.96 -16.05
N THR A 88 -10.62 15.01 -15.73
CA THR A 88 -9.76 13.82 -15.63
C THR A 88 -10.31 12.86 -14.56
N GLY A 89 -10.61 13.35 -13.36
CA GLY A 89 -11.19 12.51 -12.30
C GLY A 89 -12.49 11.84 -12.71
N THR A 90 -13.40 12.58 -13.36
CA THR A 90 -14.68 12.04 -13.86
C THR A 90 -14.45 10.94 -14.90
N VAL A 91 -13.62 11.20 -15.92
CA VAL A 91 -13.34 10.25 -17.00
C VAL A 91 -12.65 9.00 -16.46
N VAL A 92 -11.67 9.17 -15.58
CA VAL A 92 -10.92 8.06 -15.00
C VAL A 92 -11.83 7.17 -14.14
N LEU A 93 -12.72 7.72 -13.30
CA LEU A 93 -13.67 6.92 -12.53
C LEU A 93 -14.61 6.11 -13.42
N VAL A 94 -15.11 6.69 -14.52
CA VAL A 94 -15.94 5.96 -15.48
C VAL A 94 -15.17 4.82 -16.12
N ILE A 95 -13.94 5.06 -16.57
CA ILE A 95 -13.10 4.02 -17.17
C ILE A 95 -12.81 2.92 -16.15
N LEU A 96 -12.39 3.30 -14.93
CA LEU A 96 -12.06 2.40 -13.83
C LEU A 96 -13.21 1.44 -13.52
N ALA A 97 -14.45 1.94 -13.53
CA ALA A 97 -15.64 1.12 -13.31
C ALA A 97 -15.75 -0.09 -14.25
N PHE A 98 -15.21 -0.02 -15.48
CA PHE A 98 -15.26 -1.11 -16.45
C PHE A 98 -13.97 -1.95 -16.51
N VAL A 99 -12.83 -1.39 -16.09
CA VAL A 99 -11.52 -2.01 -16.31
C VAL A 99 -10.77 -2.41 -15.03
N TRP A 100 -11.33 -2.15 -13.84
CA TRP A 100 -10.66 -2.45 -12.57
C TRP A 100 -10.31 -3.94 -12.39
N GLN A 101 -11.08 -4.87 -12.98
CA GLN A 101 -10.81 -6.32 -12.97
C GLN A 101 -9.80 -6.77 -14.04
N LYS A 102 -9.48 -5.90 -15.00
CA LYS A 102 -8.56 -6.29 -16.08
C LYS A 102 -7.14 -6.33 -15.53
N THR A 103 -6.47 -7.44 -15.79
CA THR A 103 -5.06 -7.65 -15.47
C THR A 103 -4.24 -7.71 -16.75
N THR A 104 -2.96 -7.39 -16.66
CA THR A 104 -1.99 -7.59 -17.73
C THR A 104 -0.82 -8.41 -17.20
N MET A 105 -0.21 -9.19 -18.07
CA MET A 105 0.98 -9.96 -17.71
C MET A 105 2.20 -9.03 -17.67
N ILE A 106 2.82 -8.87 -16.51
CA ILE A 106 4.15 -8.28 -16.38
C ILE A 106 5.06 -9.41 -15.90
N ASN A 107 6.12 -9.72 -16.65
CA ASN A 107 7.10 -10.76 -16.31
C ASN A 107 6.49 -12.15 -15.99
N GLY A 108 5.42 -12.52 -16.71
CA GLY A 108 4.78 -13.83 -16.57
C GLY A 108 3.76 -13.94 -15.42
N THR A 109 3.61 -12.91 -14.58
CA THR A 109 2.60 -12.84 -13.52
C THR A 109 1.47 -11.86 -13.89
N PRO A 110 0.20 -12.21 -13.61
CA PRO A 110 -0.91 -11.29 -13.81
C PRO A 110 -0.81 -10.15 -12.80
N HIS A 111 -0.90 -8.90 -13.27
CA HIS A 111 -0.91 -7.70 -12.44
C HIS A 111 -2.08 -6.79 -12.79
N SER A 112 -2.64 -6.15 -11.78
CA SER A 112 -3.77 -5.20 -11.83
C SER A 112 -3.35 -3.82 -12.30
N THR A 113 -2.60 -3.76 -13.40
CA THR A 113 -2.00 -2.55 -13.96
C THR A 113 -3.03 -1.47 -14.29
N TYR A 114 -4.22 -1.86 -14.74
CA TYR A 114 -5.31 -0.94 -15.02
C TYR A 114 -5.79 -0.25 -13.73
N LEU A 115 -6.10 -1.02 -12.68
CA LEU A 115 -6.48 -0.46 -11.37
C LEU A 115 -5.40 0.48 -10.86
N MET A 116 -4.14 0.03 -10.85
CA MET A 116 -2.99 0.79 -10.36
C MET A 116 -2.73 2.09 -11.13
N GLY A 117 -2.71 2.02 -12.47
CA GLY A 117 -2.43 3.17 -13.33
C GLY A 117 -3.55 4.22 -13.31
N PHE A 118 -4.81 3.79 -13.31
CA PHE A 118 -5.93 4.73 -13.15
C PHE A 118 -5.99 5.29 -11.73
N SER A 119 -5.66 4.50 -10.71
CA SER A 119 -5.57 5.00 -9.34
C SER A 119 -4.43 6.02 -9.16
N LEU A 120 -3.29 5.87 -9.85
CA LEU A 120 -2.26 6.91 -9.91
C LEU A 120 -2.83 8.22 -10.46
N SER A 121 -3.64 8.13 -11.53
CA SER A 121 -4.28 9.29 -12.14
C SER A 121 -5.29 9.96 -11.19
N LEU A 122 -6.05 9.16 -10.45
CA LEU A 122 -6.95 9.65 -9.39
C LEU A 122 -6.20 10.28 -8.22
N SER A 123 -5.10 9.68 -7.78
CA SER A 123 -4.24 10.27 -6.75
C SER A 123 -3.62 11.59 -7.22
N LEU A 124 -3.25 11.73 -8.49
CA LEU A 124 -2.78 12.99 -9.08
C LEU A 124 -3.87 14.06 -9.03
N VAL A 125 -5.11 13.71 -9.36
CA VAL A 125 -6.29 14.59 -9.26
C VAL A 125 -6.47 15.07 -7.82
N ASP A 126 -6.40 14.18 -6.83
CA ASP A 126 -6.64 14.51 -5.42
C ASP A 126 -5.50 15.34 -4.79
N CYS A 127 -4.24 15.02 -5.10
CA CYS A 127 -3.09 15.80 -4.65
C CYS A 127 -3.09 17.22 -5.26
N THR A 128 -3.46 17.35 -6.54
CA THR A 128 -3.48 18.66 -7.23
C THR A 128 -4.68 19.52 -6.87
N SER A 129 -5.86 18.92 -6.63
CA SER A 129 -7.07 19.64 -6.19
C SER A 129 -6.85 20.37 -4.86
N SER A 130 -6.17 19.71 -3.92
CA SER A 130 -5.84 20.22 -2.58
C SER A 130 -5.02 21.52 -2.62
N VAL A 131 -4.23 21.73 -3.68
CA VAL A 131 -3.38 22.93 -3.84
C VAL A 131 -3.93 23.96 -4.82
N THR A 132 -5.02 23.66 -5.54
CA THR A 132 -5.59 24.52 -6.60
C THR A 132 -6.99 25.05 -6.31
N PHE A 133 -7.81 24.31 -5.53
CA PHE A 133 -9.18 24.71 -5.23
C PHE A 133 -9.24 25.93 -4.31
N LEU A 134 -8.40 25.98 -3.28
CA LEU A 134 -8.34 27.10 -2.34
C LEU A 134 -7.84 28.40 -2.99
N PRO A 135 -6.77 28.41 -3.82
CA PRO A 135 -6.39 29.58 -4.62
C PRO A 135 -7.49 30.11 -5.55
N PHE A 136 -8.33 29.25 -6.13
CA PHE A 136 -9.48 29.70 -6.92
C PHE A 136 -10.50 30.45 -6.04
N LEU A 137 -10.76 29.96 -4.82
CA LEU A 137 -11.70 30.57 -3.89
C LEU A 137 -11.24 31.92 -3.31
N ASP A 138 -9.96 32.29 -3.42
CA ASP A 138 -9.46 33.63 -3.06
C ASP A 138 -10.17 34.76 -3.87
N ARG A 139 -10.79 34.41 -5.00
CA ARG A 139 -11.60 35.35 -5.80
C ARG A 139 -12.97 35.66 -5.19
N TYR A 140 -13.41 34.87 -4.22
CA TYR A 140 -14.70 34.99 -3.56
C TYR A 140 -14.54 35.64 -2.18
N GLU A 141 -15.66 36.07 -1.60
CA GLU A 141 -15.65 36.58 -0.23
C GLU A 141 -15.26 35.49 0.79
N PRO A 142 -14.54 35.82 1.87
CA PRO A 142 -14.06 34.85 2.86
C PRO A 142 -15.19 34.09 3.58
N VAL A 143 -16.44 34.55 3.48
CA VAL A 143 -17.64 33.87 4.02
C VAL A 143 -17.78 32.45 3.44
N TYR A 144 -17.32 32.21 2.21
CA TYR A 144 -17.42 30.91 1.53
C TYR A 144 -16.35 29.90 1.95
N LEU A 145 -15.32 30.29 2.73
CA LEU A 145 -14.31 29.37 3.24
C LEU A 145 -14.91 28.29 4.15
N LYS A 146 -15.97 28.62 4.89
CA LYS A 146 -16.71 27.63 5.69
C LYS A 146 -17.35 26.56 4.82
N ALA A 147 -17.88 26.95 3.67
CA ALA A 147 -18.49 26.04 2.70
C ALA A 147 -17.44 25.13 2.02
N PHE A 148 -16.21 25.65 1.84
CA PHE A 148 -15.06 24.85 1.37
C PHE A 148 -14.73 23.72 2.36
N PHE A 149 -14.46 24.04 3.62
CA PHE A 149 -14.11 23.01 4.62
C PHE A 149 -15.25 22.01 4.84
N PHE A 150 -16.50 22.46 4.74
CA PHE A 150 -17.65 21.56 4.77
C PHE A 150 -17.69 20.63 3.54
N GLY A 151 -17.40 21.13 2.33
CA GLY A 151 -17.29 20.30 1.12
C GLY A 151 -16.13 19.31 1.18
N GLU A 152 -15.00 19.72 1.74
CA GLU A 152 -13.83 18.86 1.95
C GLU A 152 -14.16 17.72 2.92
N ALA A 153 -14.91 18.01 4.00
CA ALA A 153 -15.43 16.99 4.90
C ALA A 153 -16.39 15.99 4.21
N LEU A 154 -17.20 16.45 3.26
CA LEU A 154 -18.13 15.59 2.52
C LEU A 154 -17.43 14.68 1.50
N SER A 155 -16.21 15.02 1.06
CA SER A 155 -15.49 14.26 0.03
C SER A 155 -15.18 12.81 0.41
N SER A 156 -14.88 12.52 1.68
CA SER A 156 -14.70 11.15 2.19
C SER A 156 -16.00 10.53 2.71
N LEU A 157 -16.98 11.35 3.08
CA LEU A 157 -18.27 10.90 3.61
C LEU A 157 -19.13 10.20 2.56
N PHE A 158 -19.22 10.76 1.34
CA PHE A 158 -20.03 10.16 0.28
C PHE A 158 -19.59 8.73 -0.08
N PRO A 159 -18.30 8.48 -0.36
CA PRO A 159 -17.77 7.13 -0.50
C PRO A 159 -18.13 6.21 0.67
N ALA A 160 -17.93 6.70 1.90
CA ALA A 160 -18.20 5.89 3.10
C ALA A 160 -19.67 5.48 3.21
N LEU A 161 -20.60 6.40 2.93
CA LEU A 161 -22.04 6.11 2.91
C LEU A 161 -22.38 5.10 1.80
N LEU A 162 -21.81 5.25 0.60
CA LEU A 162 -22.00 4.29 -0.48
C LEU A 162 -21.49 2.90 -0.11
N GLY A 163 -20.32 2.80 0.53
CA GLY A 163 -19.74 1.53 1.00
C GLY A 163 -20.58 0.86 2.09
N ILE A 164 -21.23 1.63 2.98
CA ILE A 164 -22.19 1.11 3.96
C ILE A 164 -23.41 0.51 3.25
N VAL A 165 -23.94 1.22 2.26
CA VAL A 165 -25.12 0.74 1.51
C VAL A 165 -24.77 -0.50 0.69
N GLN A 166 -23.59 -0.55 0.09
CA GLN A 166 -23.07 -1.69 -0.69
C GLN A 166 -22.91 -2.94 0.16
N GLY A 167 -22.24 -2.81 1.32
CA GLY A 167 -21.86 -3.92 2.18
C GLY A 167 -20.85 -4.88 1.49
N VAL A 168 -20.37 -5.87 2.25
CA VAL A 168 -19.45 -6.92 1.74
C VAL A 168 -20.11 -8.28 1.56
N GLY A 169 -21.40 -8.38 1.86
CA GLY A 169 -22.12 -9.64 1.87
C GLY A 169 -21.91 -10.45 3.15
N GLU A 170 -22.82 -11.37 3.44
CA GLU A 170 -22.78 -12.21 4.64
C GLU A 170 -22.23 -13.60 4.29
N THR A 171 -21.26 -14.08 5.07
CA THR A 171 -20.70 -15.44 4.94
C THR A 171 -21.60 -16.43 5.66
N SER A 172 -22.22 -17.33 4.91
CA SER A 172 -23.12 -18.36 5.42
C SER A 172 -22.69 -19.75 4.95
N CYS A 173 -22.97 -20.78 5.74
CA CYS A 173 -22.71 -22.17 5.32
C CYS A 173 -23.95 -22.73 4.64
N ILE A 174 -23.90 -22.96 3.33
CA ILE A 174 -24.96 -23.61 2.56
C ILE A 174 -24.62 -25.08 2.30
N LYS A 175 -25.62 -25.95 2.20
CA LYS A 175 -25.41 -27.34 1.81
C LYS A 175 -25.33 -27.44 0.29
N ASP A 176 -24.24 -28.02 -0.20
CA ASP A 176 -24.09 -28.38 -1.60
C ASP A 176 -24.98 -29.59 -1.97
N ALA A 177 -25.10 -29.92 -3.25
CA ALA A 177 -25.94 -31.01 -3.77
C ALA A 177 -25.66 -32.38 -3.11
N ASN A 178 -24.45 -32.58 -2.59
CA ASN A 178 -24.01 -33.78 -1.88
C ASN A 178 -24.27 -33.72 -0.35
N GLY A 179 -24.93 -32.68 0.16
CA GLY A 179 -25.19 -32.46 1.58
C GLY A 179 -24.01 -31.90 2.39
N THR A 180 -22.85 -31.68 1.75
CA THR A 180 -21.66 -31.06 2.33
C THR A 180 -21.88 -29.57 2.56
N LEU A 181 -21.59 -29.09 3.77
CA LEU A 181 -21.70 -27.67 4.12
C LEU A 181 -20.49 -26.89 3.57
N VAL A 182 -20.70 -26.11 2.52
CA VAL A 182 -19.71 -25.24 1.87
C VAL A 182 -19.92 -23.80 2.34
N GLU A 183 -18.81 -23.08 2.57
CA GLU A 183 -18.85 -21.66 2.90
C GLU A 183 -19.23 -20.85 1.65
N TYR A 184 -20.30 -20.06 1.76
CA TYR A 184 -20.80 -19.20 0.71
C TYR A 184 -20.91 -17.77 1.24
N THR A 185 -20.12 -16.88 0.66
CA THR A 185 -20.24 -15.43 0.89
C THR A 185 -21.22 -14.86 -0.12
N SER A 186 -22.31 -14.28 0.39
CA SER A 186 -23.28 -13.59 -0.47
C SER A 186 -22.61 -12.42 -1.19
N PRO A 187 -22.99 -12.07 -2.42
CA PRO A 187 -22.45 -10.90 -3.10
C PRO A 187 -22.86 -9.59 -2.40
N PRO A 188 -22.11 -8.49 -2.60
CA PRO A 188 -22.53 -7.16 -2.14
C PRO A 188 -23.85 -6.73 -2.79
N ARG A 189 -24.60 -5.80 -2.16
CA ARG A 189 -25.92 -5.36 -2.65
C ARG A 189 -25.89 -4.80 -4.07
N PHE A 190 -24.77 -4.21 -4.46
CA PHE A 190 -24.47 -3.83 -5.83
C PHE A 190 -22.97 -4.02 -6.10
N SER A 191 -22.59 -4.09 -7.38
CA SER A 191 -21.20 -4.36 -7.76
C SER A 191 -20.29 -3.14 -7.60
N VAL A 192 -18.98 -3.39 -7.43
CA VAL A 192 -17.89 -2.39 -7.46
C VAL A 192 -17.99 -1.47 -8.69
N ARG A 193 -18.51 -1.97 -9.82
CA ARG A 193 -18.73 -1.15 -11.04
C ARG A 193 -19.76 -0.05 -10.79
N VAL A 194 -20.89 -0.40 -10.16
CA VAL A 194 -21.96 0.56 -9.83
C VAL A 194 -21.45 1.56 -8.80
N TYR A 195 -20.62 1.13 -7.85
CA TYR A 195 -19.97 2.01 -6.89
C TYR A 195 -19.11 3.08 -7.57
N PHE A 196 -18.17 2.69 -8.44
CA PHE A 196 -17.33 3.66 -9.16
C PHE A 196 -18.14 4.59 -10.08
N LEU A 197 -19.21 4.11 -10.71
CA LEU A 197 -20.12 4.96 -11.49
C LEU A 197 -20.86 5.97 -10.60
N ALA A 198 -21.30 5.57 -9.40
CA ALA A 198 -21.92 6.48 -8.45
C ALA A 198 -20.95 7.59 -8.01
N LEU A 199 -19.68 7.24 -7.76
CA LEU A 199 -18.64 8.24 -7.51
C LEU A 199 -18.41 9.16 -8.72
N ALA A 200 -18.43 8.62 -9.94
CA ALA A 200 -18.30 9.44 -11.15
C ALA A 200 -19.43 10.48 -11.29
N VAL A 201 -20.66 10.14 -10.88
CA VAL A 201 -21.79 11.09 -10.85
C VAL A 201 -21.53 12.22 -9.85
N VAL A 202 -21.03 11.90 -8.66
CA VAL A 202 -20.66 12.92 -7.65
C VAL A 202 -19.53 13.82 -8.17
N MET A 203 -18.53 13.24 -8.83
CA MET A 203 -17.42 13.97 -9.45
C MET A 203 -17.89 14.88 -10.60
N LEU A 204 -18.83 14.41 -11.43
CA LEU A 204 -19.48 15.21 -12.47
C LEU A 204 -20.28 16.37 -11.88
N ALA A 205 -21.00 16.15 -10.78
CA ALA A 205 -21.72 17.22 -10.08
C ALA A 205 -20.76 18.30 -9.54
N SER A 206 -19.56 17.91 -9.08
CA SER A 206 -18.49 18.84 -8.72
C SER A 206 -18.00 19.64 -9.92
N LEU A 207 -17.76 19.00 -11.07
CA LEU A 207 -17.38 19.67 -12.32
C LEU A 207 -18.44 20.70 -12.77
N LEU A 208 -19.72 20.30 -12.79
CA LEU A 208 -20.82 21.20 -13.17
C LEU A 208 -20.94 22.38 -12.20
N SER A 209 -20.74 22.14 -10.90
CA SER A 209 -20.74 23.19 -9.89
C SER A 209 -19.59 24.18 -10.10
N PHE A 210 -18.39 23.68 -10.43
CA PHE A 210 -17.23 24.51 -10.73
C PHE A 210 -17.42 25.35 -12.00
N VAL A 211 -17.93 24.76 -13.08
CA VAL A 211 -18.25 25.48 -14.32
C VAL A 211 -19.29 26.56 -14.04
N THR A 212 -20.31 26.26 -13.24
CA THR A 212 -21.35 27.21 -12.84
C THR A 212 -20.76 28.38 -12.01
N LEU A 213 -19.84 28.11 -11.08
CA LEU A 213 -19.08 29.15 -10.38
C LEU A 213 -18.19 29.99 -11.32
N CYS A 214 -17.65 29.40 -12.39
CA CYS A 214 -16.89 30.16 -13.38
C CYS A 214 -17.80 31.14 -14.15
N LEU A 215 -19.04 30.75 -14.43
CA LEU A 215 -20.02 31.57 -15.14
C LEU A 215 -20.65 32.66 -14.25
N ILE A 216 -20.91 32.36 -12.99
CA ILE A 216 -21.55 33.31 -12.06
C ILE A 216 -20.53 34.32 -11.53
N ARG A 217 -20.87 35.61 -11.60
CA ARG A 217 -20.08 36.71 -11.00
C ARG A 217 -20.52 37.06 -9.57
N ALA A 218 -21.62 36.49 -9.08
CA ALA A 218 -22.13 36.72 -7.73
C ALA A 218 -21.17 36.17 -6.67
N GLY A 219 -20.99 36.89 -5.56
CA GLY A 219 -20.12 36.49 -4.45
C GLY A 219 -18.61 36.69 -4.67
N ARG A 220 -18.18 37.17 -5.86
CA ARG A 220 -16.79 37.56 -6.11
C ARG A 220 -16.44 38.85 -5.38
N ARG A 221 -15.21 38.93 -4.87
CA ARG A 221 -14.68 40.11 -4.19
C ARG A 221 -14.68 41.31 -5.14
N LYS A 222 -15.29 42.43 -4.74
CA LYS A 222 -15.43 43.63 -5.59
C LYS A 222 -14.09 44.35 -5.86
N ASP A 223 -13.06 44.10 -5.05
CA ASP A 223 -11.82 44.89 -5.04
C ASP A 223 -10.75 44.50 -6.08
N ARG A 224 -10.98 43.54 -6.97
CA ARG A 224 -10.05 43.29 -8.10
C ARG A 224 -10.33 44.12 -9.34
N ALA A 225 -11.49 44.76 -9.46
CA ALA A 225 -11.81 45.59 -10.62
C ALA A 225 -11.20 47.01 -10.56
N SER A 226 -10.70 47.47 -9.40
CA SER A 226 -10.15 48.83 -9.21
C SER A 226 -8.62 48.89 -9.09
N VAL A 227 -7.93 47.76 -8.89
CA VAL A 227 -6.45 47.73 -8.80
C VAL A 227 -5.78 47.72 -10.18
N ASP A 228 -6.45 47.16 -11.20
CA ASP A 228 -5.94 47.14 -12.58
C ASP A 228 -5.88 48.52 -13.25
N SER A 229 -6.64 49.52 -12.77
CA SER A 229 -6.60 50.88 -13.33
C SER A 229 -5.57 51.81 -12.66
N SER A 230 -5.10 51.49 -11.45
CA SER A 230 -4.17 52.36 -10.71
C SER A 230 -2.70 51.93 -10.83
N TYR A 231 -2.41 50.68 -11.20
CA TYR A 231 -1.04 50.22 -11.50
C TYR A 231 -0.60 50.50 -12.95
N ARG A 232 -1.50 50.96 -13.83
CA ARG A 232 -1.19 51.31 -15.24
C ARG A 232 -0.66 52.76 -15.42
N LYS A 233 -0.52 53.53 -14.34
CA LYS A 233 0.01 54.91 -14.35
C LYS A 233 1.09 55.12 -13.30
N LYS A 234 2.23 54.46 -13.46
CA LYS A 234 3.53 54.97 -13.02
C LYS A 234 4.60 54.24 -13.82
N ASN A 235 4.84 54.75 -15.03
CA ASN A 235 6.08 54.50 -15.74
C ASN A 235 7.23 54.94 -14.83
N VAL A 236 8.07 54.00 -14.42
CA VAL A 236 9.42 54.33 -13.96
C VAL A 236 10.17 54.82 -15.21
N PRO A 237 10.70 56.05 -15.23
CA PRO A 237 11.57 56.46 -16.31
C PRO A 237 12.88 55.69 -16.19
N VAL A 238 13.29 55.12 -17.31
CA VAL A 238 14.68 54.74 -17.59
C VAL A 238 15.54 55.96 -17.35
N LEU A 239 16.57 55.85 -16.49
CA LEU A 239 17.69 56.77 -16.55
C LEU A 239 19.00 55.98 -16.37
N GLU A 240 19.88 56.26 -17.31
CA GLU A 240 21.13 55.60 -17.61
C GLU A 240 22.20 55.77 -16.53
N LEU A 241 23.17 54.88 -16.63
CA LEU A 241 24.43 54.88 -15.91
C LEU A 241 25.31 56.05 -16.38
N SER A 242 25.66 56.99 -15.49
CA SER A 242 26.87 57.81 -15.65
C SER A 242 27.40 58.31 -14.30
N THR A 243 28.61 57.84 -13.97
CA THR A 243 29.71 58.40 -13.16
C THR A 243 29.53 59.74 -12.41
N VAL A 244 30.01 59.82 -11.16
CA VAL A 244 31.01 60.81 -10.65
C VAL A 244 31.28 60.62 -9.12
N GLU A 245 32.56 60.34 -8.81
CA GLU A 245 33.45 60.77 -7.71
C GLU A 245 33.18 60.63 -6.18
N LYS A 246 34.31 60.65 -5.45
CA LYS A 246 34.65 60.21 -4.08
C LYS A 246 34.41 61.24 -2.94
N LYS A 247 34.10 60.67 -1.73
CA LYS A 247 34.57 60.98 -0.33
C LYS A 247 34.21 62.33 0.37
N PRO A 248 34.35 62.46 1.72
CA PRO A 248 34.16 61.51 2.84
C PRO A 248 33.45 62.09 4.11
N SER A 249 33.31 61.23 5.14
CA SER A 249 33.30 61.47 6.61
C SER A 249 32.02 61.94 7.35
N ALA A 250 31.47 61.04 8.18
CA ALA A 250 31.30 61.18 9.64
C ALA A 250 30.69 59.89 10.24
N ASP A 251 31.52 58.85 10.38
CA ASP A 251 31.24 57.66 11.18
C ASP A 251 31.73 57.90 12.62
N SER A 252 30.86 57.75 13.63
CA SER A 252 31.30 57.27 14.97
C SER A 252 30.21 56.97 16.00
N GLU A 253 28.90 57.16 15.74
CA GLU A 253 27.86 56.83 16.76
C GLU A 253 26.74 55.89 16.32
N ILE A 254 26.52 55.68 15.01
CA ILE A 254 25.43 54.82 14.51
C ILE A 254 25.83 53.32 14.49
N ASP A 255 27.12 53.00 14.45
CA ASP A 255 27.61 51.62 14.33
C ASP A 255 27.58 50.81 15.65
N LYS A 256 27.56 51.46 16.82
CA LYS A 256 27.43 50.73 18.10
C LYS A 256 25.99 50.27 18.38
N PHE A 257 24.99 50.96 17.84
CA PHE A 257 23.59 50.58 18.02
C PHE A 257 23.19 49.42 17.10
N ASN A 258 23.70 49.42 15.86
CA ASN A 258 23.40 48.37 14.88
C ASN A 258 24.15 47.05 15.16
N THR A 259 25.34 47.09 15.74
CA THR A 259 26.10 45.87 16.07
C THR A 259 25.47 45.08 17.24
N THR A 260 24.72 45.74 18.12
CA THR A 260 24.05 45.07 19.26
C THR A 260 22.72 44.42 18.87
N ILE A 261 22.04 44.93 17.84
CA ILE A 261 20.76 44.38 17.37
C ILE A 261 20.96 43.26 16.34
N VAL A 262 22.03 43.30 15.53
CA VAL A 262 22.29 42.28 14.51
C VAL A 262 22.90 40.99 15.11
N ASN A 263 23.61 41.07 16.25
CA ASN A 263 24.20 39.89 16.90
C ASN A 263 23.22 39.02 17.70
N ASN A 264 21.93 39.39 17.78
CA ASN A 264 20.94 38.68 18.63
C ASN A 264 19.89 37.84 17.89
N CYS A 265 20.01 37.58 16.58
CA CYS A 265 19.12 36.60 15.93
C CYS A 265 19.76 35.93 14.71
N SER A 266 20.80 35.13 14.96
CA SER A 266 21.24 34.06 14.07
C SER A 266 21.23 32.77 14.86
N MET A 267 20.05 32.14 15.00
CA MET A 267 19.96 30.80 15.59
C MET A 267 20.73 29.81 14.74
N THR A 268 21.60 29.02 15.37
CA THR A 268 22.26 27.90 14.71
C THR A 268 21.25 26.81 14.33
N ASN A 269 21.53 25.99 13.31
CA ASN A 269 20.63 24.91 12.89
C ASN A 269 20.24 23.97 14.06
N LYS A 270 21.14 23.73 15.03
CA LYS A 270 20.83 22.93 16.23
C LYS A 270 19.84 23.63 17.16
N GLU A 271 20.01 24.93 17.43
CA GLU A 271 19.08 25.70 18.27
C GLU A 271 17.69 25.82 17.63
N PHE A 272 17.61 25.82 16.29
CA PHE A 272 16.34 25.81 15.55
C PHE A 272 15.56 24.51 15.72
N TRP A 273 16.21 23.35 15.58
CA TRP A 273 15.54 22.06 15.80
C TRP A 273 15.15 21.82 17.26
N LEU A 274 15.89 22.39 18.22
CA LEU A 274 15.54 22.35 19.65
C LEU A 274 14.47 23.38 20.06
N SER A 275 14.11 24.32 19.19
CA SER A 275 13.03 25.27 19.44
C SER A 275 11.65 24.61 19.38
N GLU A 276 10.64 25.24 20.01
CA GLU A 276 9.24 24.76 19.94
C GLU A 276 8.77 24.57 18.49
N HIS A 277 9.21 25.43 17.56
CA HIS A 277 8.87 25.34 16.14
C HIS A 277 9.54 24.13 15.47
N GLY A 278 10.82 23.85 15.77
CA GLY A 278 11.55 22.68 15.26
C GLY A 278 10.93 21.36 15.72
N ILE A 279 10.56 21.28 17.00
CA ILE A 279 9.89 20.11 17.57
C ILE A 279 8.52 19.89 16.89
N TYR A 280 7.73 20.94 16.68
CA TYR A 280 6.42 20.81 16.03
C TYR A 280 6.53 20.41 14.56
N LEU A 281 7.59 20.83 13.87
CA LEU A 281 7.90 20.37 12.51
C LEU A 281 8.26 18.87 12.52
N PHE A 282 9.08 18.43 13.47
CA PHE A 282 9.36 17.00 13.65
C PHE A 282 8.09 16.19 13.94
N LEU A 283 7.22 16.67 14.82
CA LEU A 283 5.93 16.02 15.11
C LEU A 283 5.02 15.97 13.87
N CYS A 284 5.03 17.01 13.02
CA CYS A 284 4.30 17.01 11.76
C CYS A 284 4.81 15.89 10.82
N PHE A 285 6.12 15.80 10.68
CA PHE A 285 6.76 14.75 9.89
C PHE A 285 6.44 13.35 10.45
N TRP A 286 6.62 13.14 11.75
CA TRP A 286 6.33 11.88 12.45
C TRP A 286 4.87 11.44 12.29
N THR A 287 3.92 12.34 12.58
CA THR A 287 2.49 12.04 12.41
C THR A 287 2.13 11.73 10.96
N SER A 288 2.79 12.35 10.00
CA SER A 288 2.54 12.09 8.58
C SER A 288 3.07 10.73 8.14
N ILE A 289 4.20 10.27 8.67
CA ILE A 289 4.68 8.87 8.49
C ILE A 289 3.61 7.90 9.00
N LEU A 290 3.10 8.11 10.22
CA LEU A 290 2.16 7.18 10.84
C LEU A 290 0.80 7.14 10.11
N ILE A 291 0.25 8.30 9.70
CA ILE A 291 -1.08 8.39 9.08
C ILE A 291 -1.03 7.99 7.60
N ILE A 292 -0.14 8.59 6.82
CA ILE A 292 -0.20 8.54 5.35
C ILE A 292 0.81 7.55 4.80
N GLY A 293 2.00 7.44 5.41
CA GLY A 293 3.04 6.51 4.96
C GLY A 293 2.73 5.05 5.32
N ALA A 294 2.61 4.76 6.62
CA ALA A 294 2.56 3.38 7.11
C ALA A 294 1.15 2.81 7.27
N SER A 295 0.19 3.59 7.76
CA SER A 295 -1.15 3.06 8.10
C SER A 295 -1.92 2.45 6.92
N PRO A 296 -2.00 3.04 5.72
CA PRO A 296 -2.80 2.46 4.64
C PRO A 296 -2.30 1.06 4.24
N SER A 297 -0.98 0.87 4.25
CA SER A 297 -0.31 -0.39 3.92
C SER A 297 -0.51 -1.48 4.98
N LEU A 298 -0.65 -1.12 6.25
CA LEU A 298 -0.82 -2.06 7.37
C LEU A 298 -2.29 -2.44 7.61
N GLN A 299 -3.22 -1.72 6.99
CA GLN A 299 -4.64 -1.84 7.31
C GLN A 299 -5.22 -3.19 6.86
N SER A 300 -4.84 -3.70 5.69
CA SER A 300 -5.25 -5.04 5.22
C SER A 300 -4.72 -6.13 6.14
N PHE A 301 -3.40 -6.15 6.38
CA PHE A 301 -2.74 -7.19 7.18
C PHE A 301 -3.21 -7.24 8.64
N SER A 302 -3.62 -6.11 9.23
CA SER A 302 -4.09 -6.11 10.63
C SER A 302 -5.58 -6.41 10.80
N LEU A 303 -6.43 -6.11 9.82
CA LEU A 303 -7.90 -6.22 9.97
C LEU A 303 -8.47 -7.46 9.30
N TYR A 304 -7.94 -7.86 8.15
CA TYR A 304 -8.45 -9.00 7.40
C TYR A 304 -8.44 -10.32 8.20
N PRO A 305 -7.40 -10.64 9.01
CA PRO A 305 -7.39 -11.86 9.82
C PRO A 305 -8.58 -12.00 10.79
N TYR A 306 -9.20 -10.90 11.21
CA TYR A 306 -10.33 -10.91 12.13
C TYR A 306 -11.68 -11.14 11.43
N SER A 307 -11.80 -10.78 10.15
CA SER A 307 -12.87 -11.06 9.17
C SER A 307 -12.94 -9.95 8.11
N ILE A 308 -13.46 -10.28 6.92
CA ILE A 308 -13.77 -9.30 5.86
C ILE A 308 -14.74 -8.20 6.33
N GLU A 309 -15.71 -8.56 7.18
CA GLU A 309 -16.65 -7.60 7.77
C GLU A 309 -15.94 -6.61 8.70
N VAL A 310 -15.05 -7.08 9.57
CA VAL A 310 -14.27 -6.19 10.46
C VAL A 310 -13.42 -5.23 9.64
N TYR A 311 -12.81 -5.72 8.56
CA TYR A 311 -12.06 -4.86 7.64
C TYR A 311 -12.94 -3.78 7.01
N HIS A 312 -14.10 -4.16 6.45
CA HIS A 312 -15.05 -3.25 5.80
C HIS A 312 -15.59 -2.16 6.74
N HIS A 313 -16.10 -2.54 7.90
CA HIS A 313 -16.67 -1.59 8.84
C HIS A 313 -15.61 -0.64 9.39
N THR A 314 -14.40 -1.15 9.66
CA THR A 314 -13.30 -0.34 10.20
C THR A 314 -12.78 0.65 9.16
N ILE A 315 -12.56 0.23 7.91
CA ILE A 315 -12.05 1.14 6.87
C ILE A 315 -13.03 2.28 6.62
N ILE A 316 -14.33 1.99 6.58
CA ILE A 316 -15.40 3.00 6.49
C ILE A 316 -15.37 3.94 7.70
N ALA A 317 -15.34 3.40 8.92
CA ALA A 317 -15.33 4.21 10.14
C ALA A 317 -14.11 5.15 10.21
N CYS A 318 -12.94 4.71 9.74
CA CYS A 318 -11.75 5.54 9.67
C CYS A 318 -11.92 6.76 8.73
N GLN A 319 -12.73 6.66 7.67
CA GLN A 319 -12.98 7.79 6.75
C GLN A 319 -13.76 8.95 7.38
N PHE A 320 -14.49 8.69 8.48
CA PHE A 320 -15.18 9.73 9.26
C PHE A 320 -14.23 10.50 10.19
N ALA A 321 -13.06 9.94 10.50
CA ALA A 321 -12.15 10.52 11.48
C ALA A 321 -11.63 11.89 11.04
N TYR A 322 -11.18 12.04 9.79
CA TYR A 322 -10.61 13.30 9.30
C TYR A 322 -11.64 14.47 9.31
N PRO A 323 -12.85 14.32 8.72
CA PRO A 323 -13.89 15.35 8.80
C PRO A 323 -14.24 15.74 10.25
N LEU A 324 -14.41 14.75 11.13
CA LEU A 324 -14.81 14.98 12.52
C LEU A 324 -13.74 15.77 13.27
N MET A 325 -12.47 15.38 13.13
CA MET A 325 -11.35 16.03 13.81
C MET A 325 -11.06 17.43 13.24
N SER A 326 -11.24 17.61 11.93
CA SER A 326 -11.14 18.94 11.28
C SER A 326 -12.19 19.90 11.84
N LEU A 327 -13.45 19.45 11.96
CA LEU A 327 -14.54 20.24 12.54
C LEU A 327 -14.28 20.57 14.01
N LEU A 328 -13.86 19.58 14.82
CA LEU A 328 -13.49 19.80 16.21
C LEU A 328 -12.35 20.81 16.35
N GLY A 329 -11.35 20.73 15.49
CA GLY A 329 -10.20 21.63 15.48
C GLY A 329 -10.53 23.10 15.21
N VAL A 330 -11.70 23.42 14.65
CA VAL A 330 -12.19 24.81 14.50
C VAL A 330 -12.56 25.41 15.85
N PHE A 331 -13.14 24.62 16.74
CA PHE A 331 -13.66 25.09 18.03
C PHE A 331 -12.66 24.93 19.17
N VAL A 332 -11.62 24.11 18.98
CA VAL A 332 -10.60 23.86 20.00
C VAL A 332 -9.54 24.99 20.01
N PRO A 333 -9.31 25.66 21.16
CA PRO A 333 -8.21 26.61 21.28
C PRO A 333 -6.85 25.89 21.19
N GLN A 334 -5.78 26.64 20.91
CA GLN A 334 -4.44 26.05 20.81
C GLN A 334 -4.07 25.34 22.12
N LEU A 335 -3.81 24.03 22.07
CA LEU A 335 -3.41 23.26 23.24
C LEU A 335 -2.00 23.64 23.70
N GLN A 336 -1.74 23.50 25.00
CA GLN A 336 -0.38 23.60 25.55
C GLN A 336 0.49 22.46 25.01
N SER A 337 1.79 22.71 24.87
CA SER A 337 2.76 21.76 24.27
C SER A 337 2.78 20.41 24.98
N ARG A 338 2.51 20.36 26.30
CA ARG A 338 2.40 19.11 27.08
C ARG A 338 1.32 18.16 26.56
N TYR A 339 0.15 18.69 26.20
CA TYR A 339 -0.96 17.87 25.67
C TYR A 339 -0.69 17.42 24.24
N MET A 340 0.00 18.24 23.43
CA MET A 340 0.43 17.83 22.09
C MET A 340 1.41 16.65 22.14
N TYR A 341 2.35 16.65 23.09
CA TYR A 341 3.26 15.52 23.29
C TYR A 341 2.52 14.29 23.77
N LEU A 342 1.62 14.43 24.76
CA LEU A 342 0.83 13.32 25.27
C LEU A 342 -0.02 12.66 24.17
N LEU A 343 -0.70 13.46 23.33
CA LEU A 343 -1.48 12.95 22.20
C LEU A 343 -0.60 12.20 21.19
N ASN A 344 0.62 12.67 20.93
CA ASN A 344 1.56 11.96 20.06
C ASN A 344 1.99 10.61 20.64
N VAL A 345 2.27 10.54 21.95
CA VAL A 345 2.59 9.26 22.62
C VAL A 345 1.42 8.30 22.55
N ILE A 346 0.19 8.78 22.79
CA ILE A 346 -1.02 7.96 22.66
C ILE A 346 -1.19 7.46 21.22
N GLY A 347 -1.05 8.35 20.24
CA GLY A 347 -1.14 8.00 18.81
C GLY A 347 -0.08 6.97 18.38
N ALA A 348 1.16 7.12 18.85
CA ALA A 348 2.23 6.18 18.59
C ALA A 348 2.00 4.82 19.28
N GLY A 349 1.46 4.80 20.51
CA GLY A 349 1.10 3.57 21.20
C GLY A 349 -0.02 2.79 20.50
N LEU A 350 -1.06 3.49 20.03
CA LEU A 350 -2.12 2.89 19.22
C LEU A 350 -1.59 2.37 17.88
N PHE A 351 -0.69 3.13 17.23
CA PHE A 351 -0.01 2.68 16.03
C PHE A 351 0.81 1.41 16.27
N ALA A 352 1.61 1.37 17.35
CA ALA A 352 2.43 0.21 17.70
C ALA A 352 1.56 -1.05 17.88
N TYR A 353 0.41 -0.95 18.55
CA TYR A 353 -0.53 -2.06 18.65
C TYR A 353 -1.03 -2.53 17.27
N THR A 354 -1.50 -1.61 16.41
CA THR A 354 -1.97 -1.98 15.06
C THR A 354 -0.85 -2.55 14.17
N PHE A 355 0.38 -2.07 14.35
CA PHE A 355 1.57 -2.56 13.67
C PHE A 355 1.94 -3.97 14.14
N THR A 356 1.92 -4.23 15.44
CA THR A 356 2.14 -5.58 16.00
C THR A 356 1.07 -6.55 15.52
N ALA A 357 -0.20 -6.14 15.46
CA ALA A 357 -1.28 -6.96 14.93
C ALA A 357 -1.04 -7.33 13.44
N ALA A 358 -0.60 -6.36 12.62
CA ALA A 358 -0.21 -6.62 11.22
C ALA A 358 1.01 -7.55 11.12
N LYS A 359 2.04 -7.35 11.94
CA LYS A 359 3.27 -8.16 11.94
C LYS A 359 3.00 -9.63 12.32
N LEU A 360 2.03 -9.87 13.20
CA LEU A 360 1.65 -11.21 13.65
C LEU A 360 0.56 -11.84 12.78
N SER A 361 0.13 -11.19 11.70
CA SER A 361 -0.82 -11.77 10.74
C SER A 361 -0.21 -13.03 10.10
N PRO A 362 -0.99 -14.11 9.90
CA PRO A 362 -2.44 -14.26 10.14
C PRO A 362 -2.83 -14.58 11.60
N CYS A 363 -1.88 -14.95 12.45
CA CYS A 363 -2.08 -15.29 13.86
C CYS A 363 -2.10 -14.06 14.80
N SER A 364 -2.87 -13.03 14.45
CA SER A 364 -2.93 -11.80 15.24
C SER A 364 -3.53 -12.05 16.65
N PRO A 365 -3.21 -11.20 17.65
CA PRO A 365 -3.69 -11.40 19.02
C PRO A 365 -5.22 -11.41 19.11
N LEU A 366 -5.80 -12.41 19.78
CA LEU A 366 -7.26 -12.51 20.03
C LEU A 366 -8.13 -12.65 18.77
N VAL A 367 -7.60 -13.15 17.64
CA VAL A 367 -8.36 -13.34 16.39
C VAL A 367 -9.64 -14.15 16.57
N ASP A 368 -9.60 -15.22 17.39
CA ASP A 368 -10.76 -16.10 17.62
C ASP A 368 -11.84 -15.52 18.54
N ARG A 369 -11.62 -14.34 19.14
CA ARG A 369 -12.54 -13.75 20.13
C ARG A 369 -13.19 -12.48 19.60
N LEU A 370 -14.47 -12.29 19.90
CA LEU A 370 -15.19 -11.03 19.65
C LEU A 370 -14.47 -9.82 20.26
N ALA A 371 -13.86 -9.99 21.44
CA ALA A 371 -13.06 -8.96 22.09
C ALA A 371 -11.89 -8.48 21.21
N GLY A 372 -11.24 -9.38 20.46
CA GLY A 372 -10.17 -9.02 19.52
C GLY A 372 -10.70 -8.18 18.36
N ARG A 373 -11.82 -8.60 17.75
CA ARG A 373 -12.49 -7.86 16.66
C ARG A 373 -12.87 -6.43 17.05
N VAL A 374 -13.44 -6.25 18.24
CA VAL A 374 -13.81 -4.92 18.75
C VAL A 374 -12.57 -4.09 19.08
N LEU A 375 -11.56 -4.69 19.73
CA LEU A 375 -10.34 -4.00 20.13
C LEU A 375 -9.54 -3.48 18.92
N ILE A 376 -9.35 -4.31 17.89
CA ILE A 376 -8.61 -3.91 16.69
C ILE A 376 -9.34 -2.80 15.95
N SER A 377 -10.67 -2.92 15.76
CA SER A 377 -11.50 -1.91 15.10
C SER A 377 -11.45 -0.57 15.84
N LEU A 378 -11.65 -0.59 17.16
CA LEU A 378 -11.60 0.60 18.00
C LEU A 378 -10.22 1.25 17.99
N SER A 379 -9.15 0.45 18.01
CA SER A 379 -7.77 0.94 17.98
C SER A 379 -7.46 1.68 16.67
N TRP A 380 -7.96 1.18 15.53
CA TRP A 380 -7.81 1.82 14.23
C TRP A 380 -8.55 3.15 14.14
N VAL A 381 -9.82 3.19 14.55
CA VAL A 381 -10.64 4.41 14.55
C VAL A 381 -10.02 5.45 15.50
N LEU A 382 -9.69 5.05 16.73
CA LEU A 382 -9.10 5.96 17.72
C LEU A 382 -7.74 6.48 17.27
N LYS A 383 -6.90 5.63 16.67
CA LYS A 383 -5.60 6.02 16.09
C LYS A 383 -5.79 7.14 15.07
N TYR A 384 -6.65 6.95 14.07
CA TYR A 384 -6.89 7.97 13.06
C TYR A 384 -7.48 9.25 13.65
N CYS A 385 -8.43 9.16 14.58
CA CYS A 385 -8.97 10.33 15.28
C CYS A 385 -7.86 11.12 16.01
N VAL A 386 -7.03 10.45 16.81
CA VAL A 386 -5.94 11.11 17.55
C VAL A 386 -4.92 11.73 16.60
N LEU A 387 -4.46 10.99 15.59
CA LEU A 387 -3.42 11.46 14.68
C LEU A 387 -3.92 12.59 13.76
N TYR A 388 -5.15 12.52 13.24
CA TYR A 388 -5.74 13.62 12.46
C TYR A 388 -5.98 14.86 13.34
N PHE A 389 -6.37 14.68 14.60
CA PHE A 389 -6.53 15.79 15.53
C PHE A 389 -5.21 16.52 15.78
N ILE A 390 -4.11 15.78 16.02
CA ILE A 390 -2.76 16.36 16.14
C ILE A 390 -2.40 17.13 14.87
N ARG A 391 -2.65 16.54 13.69
CA ARG A 391 -2.38 17.17 12.39
C ARG A 391 -3.11 18.50 12.23
N VAL A 392 -4.39 18.57 12.58
CA VAL A 392 -5.21 19.80 12.53
C VAL A 392 -4.66 20.85 13.50
N LEU A 393 -4.29 20.47 14.72
CA LEU A 393 -3.71 21.39 15.71
C LEU A 393 -2.34 21.94 15.29
N LEU A 394 -1.51 21.11 14.65
CA LEU A 394 -0.23 21.55 14.07
C LEU A 394 -0.46 22.52 12.90
N GLY A 395 -1.42 22.23 12.02
CA GLY A 395 -1.80 23.15 10.94
C GLY A 395 -2.25 24.51 11.46
N ASN A 396 -3.11 24.52 12.49
CA ASN A 396 -3.57 25.73 13.17
C ASN A 396 -2.41 26.52 13.83
N TYR A 397 -1.46 25.82 14.44
CA TYR A 397 -0.27 26.42 15.04
C TYR A 397 0.56 27.19 14.00
N PHE A 398 0.96 26.49 12.92
CA PHE A 398 1.79 27.08 11.88
C PHE A 398 1.08 28.20 11.13
N GLY A 399 -0.24 28.10 10.96
CA GLY A 399 -1.06 29.17 10.38
C GLY A 399 -1.12 30.43 11.21
N ARG A 400 -1.23 30.31 12.54
CA ARG A 400 -1.31 31.46 13.44
C ARG A 400 0.05 32.11 13.70
N LYS A 401 1.10 31.32 13.97
CA LYS A 401 2.43 31.86 14.36
C LYS A 401 3.34 32.20 13.18
N SER A 402 3.35 31.39 12.13
CA SER A 402 4.36 31.46 11.05
C SER A 402 3.78 31.80 9.67
N GLY A 403 2.45 31.96 9.58
CA GLY A 403 1.74 32.36 8.36
C GLY A 403 2.05 31.46 7.17
N HIS A 404 2.23 32.06 5.99
CA HIS A 404 2.43 31.33 4.73
C HIS A 404 3.70 30.45 4.72
N ARG A 405 4.80 30.89 5.37
CA ARG A 405 6.05 30.11 5.39
C ARG A 405 5.93 28.87 6.27
N GLY A 406 5.20 28.94 7.39
CA GLY A 406 4.93 27.79 8.25
C GLY A 406 4.04 26.75 7.57
N LEU A 407 2.96 27.19 6.91
CA LEU A 407 2.08 26.29 6.16
C LEU A 407 2.81 25.57 5.02
N PHE A 408 3.73 26.26 4.35
CA PHE A 408 4.57 25.66 3.32
C PHE A 408 5.39 24.48 3.88
N TRP A 409 6.13 24.68 4.97
CA TRP A 409 6.93 23.62 5.59
C TRP A 409 6.09 22.50 6.20
N PHE A 410 4.93 22.81 6.79
CA PHE A 410 3.95 21.81 7.22
C PHE A 410 3.48 20.93 6.05
N GLY A 411 3.19 21.54 4.90
CA GLY A 411 2.84 20.82 3.67
C GLY A 411 4.00 19.97 3.15
N VAL A 412 5.21 20.51 3.07
CA VAL A 412 6.41 19.78 2.61
C VAL A 412 6.69 18.57 3.50
N LEU A 413 6.71 18.73 4.83
CA LEU A 413 6.97 17.63 5.76
C LEU A 413 5.86 16.58 5.78
N THR A 414 4.62 16.96 5.49
CA THR A 414 3.55 15.98 5.26
C THR A 414 3.91 15.04 4.13
N GLN A 415 4.36 15.60 3.00
CA GLN A 415 4.65 14.82 1.80
C GLN A 415 5.95 14.03 1.92
N ILE A 416 6.97 14.56 2.61
CA ILE A 416 8.20 13.78 2.88
C ILE A 416 7.88 12.62 3.83
N GLY A 417 7.05 12.84 4.85
CA GLY A 417 6.64 11.79 5.78
C GLY A 417 5.91 10.62 5.10
N SER A 418 5.16 10.88 4.02
CA SER A 418 4.49 9.82 3.28
C SER A 418 5.43 8.99 2.40
N LEU A 419 6.58 9.56 1.97
CA LEU A 419 7.55 8.90 1.09
C LEU A 419 8.45 7.87 1.80
N ILE A 420 8.54 7.91 3.13
CA ILE A 420 9.38 6.99 3.91
C ILE A 420 8.60 5.71 4.20
N VAL A 421 8.56 4.84 3.20
CA VAL A 421 8.29 3.42 3.39
C VAL A 421 9.60 2.71 3.07
N ASN A 422 10.36 2.38 4.12
CA ASN A 422 11.63 1.69 4.01
C ASN A 422 11.37 0.25 3.56
N TYR A 423 11.97 -0.14 2.45
CA TYR A 423 11.95 -1.51 1.96
C TYR A 423 12.90 -2.37 2.78
N ASP A 424 12.39 -3.44 3.37
CA ASP A 424 13.19 -4.25 4.28
C ASP A 424 14.13 -5.20 3.50
N ILE A 425 15.43 -4.87 3.50
CA ILE A 425 16.51 -5.71 2.98
C ILE A 425 16.67 -6.99 3.85
N ASN A 426 16.01 -7.10 5.00
CA ASN A 426 16.04 -8.31 5.83
C ASN A 426 15.53 -9.55 5.12
N SER A 427 14.61 -9.38 4.18
CA SER A 427 14.05 -10.47 3.39
C SER A 427 15.08 -11.20 2.52
N ILE A 428 16.31 -10.69 2.38
CA ILE A 428 17.38 -11.34 1.59
C ILE A 428 18.61 -11.77 2.41
N LEU A 429 18.59 -11.58 3.73
CA LEU A 429 19.72 -11.89 4.63
C LEU A 429 19.68 -13.35 5.10
N TYR A 430 19.86 -14.29 4.18
CA TYR A 430 19.97 -15.72 4.47
C TYR A 430 21.27 -16.30 3.89
N ASP A 431 21.65 -17.47 4.40
CA ASP A 431 22.85 -18.19 3.95
C ASP A 431 22.49 -19.16 2.82
N ASP A 432 23.33 -19.25 1.78
CA ASP A 432 23.18 -20.22 0.69
C ASP A 432 24.37 -21.17 0.68
N THR A 433 24.10 -22.46 0.47
CA THR A 433 25.15 -23.49 0.30
C THR A 433 24.86 -24.33 -0.94
N LEU A 434 25.84 -24.45 -1.82
CA LEU A 434 25.80 -25.22 -3.06
C LEU A 434 26.95 -26.23 -3.10
N ILE A 435 26.73 -27.33 -3.81
CA ILE A 435 27.74 -28.36 -4.05
C ILE A 435 28.26 -28.24 -5.48
N CYS A 436 29.58 -28.29 -5.62
CA CYS A 436 30.26 -28.24 -6.90
C CYS A 436 30.36 -29.67 -7.45
N SER A 437 29.85 -29.90 -8.66
CA SER A 437 29.86 -31.20 -9.33
C SER A 437 30.41 -31.10 -10.74
N LEU A 438 31.06 -32.19 -11.18
CA LEU A 438 31.50 -32.39 -12.57
C LEU A 438 30.33 -32.91 -13.45
N PRO A 439 30.47 -32.95 -14.79
CA PRO A 439 29.39 -33.41 -15.68
C PRO A 439 28.92 -34.85 -15.46
N ASN A 440 29.74 -35.67 -14.80
CA ASN A 440 29.45 -37.04 -14.38
C ASN A 440 28.78 -37.11 -12.99
N ASN A 441 28.36 -35.98 -12.42
CA ASN A 441 27.80 -35.83 -11.06
C ASN A 441 28.75 -36.22 -9.92
N THR A 442 30.07 -36.28 -10.14
CA THR A 442 31.01 -36.45 -9.01
C THR A 442 31.17 -35.14 -8.26
N GLU A 443 30.95 -35.17 -6.95
CA GLU A 443 31.12 -34.03 -6.07
C GLU A 443 32.62 -33.70 -5.92
N VAL A 444 32.98 -32.45 -6.23
CA VAL A 444 34.37 -31.97 -6.21
C VAL A 444 34.60 -30.88 -5.17
N GLY A 445 33.54 -30.31 -4.59
CA GLY A 445 33.67 -29.28 -3.56
C GLY A 445 32.36 -28.57 -3.21
N SER A 446 32.46 -27.37 -2.64
CA SER A 446 31.32 -26.59 -2.16
C SER A 446 31.48 -25.08 -2.40
N PHE A 447 30.33 -24.40 -2.42
CA PHE A 447 30.21 -22.95 -2.50
C PHE A 447 29.24 -22.48 -1.42
N GLU A 448 29.67 -21.58 -0.54
CA GLU A 448 28.89 -21.08 0.59
C GLU A 448 28.85 -19.54 0.56
N VAL A 449 27.69 -18.94 0.81
CA VAL A 449 27.51 -17.50 0.92
C VAL A 449 26.80 -17.20 2.23
N LYS A 450 27.41 -16.35 3.06
CA LYS A 450 26.86 -15.86 4.32
C LYS A 450 26.66 -14.37 4.28
N LEU A 451 25.46 -13.92 4.68
CA LEU A 451 25.13 -12.51 4.80
C LEU A 451 24.76 -12.18 6.24
N THR A 452 25.54 -11.33 6.90
CA THR A 452 25.27 -10.92 8.28
C THR A 452 25.23 -9.40 8.41
N ARG A 453 24.39 -8.88 9.30
CA ARG A 453 24.43 -7.45 9.65
C ARG A 453 25.68 -7.15 10.45
N THR A 454 26.35 -6.05 10.12
CA THR A 454 27.55 -5.60 10.83
C THR A 454 27.60 -4.08 10.91
N ASN A 455 28.39 -3.57 11.85
CA ASN A 455 28.78 -2.16 11.90
C ASN A 455 30.25 -2.07 11.54
N TYR A 456 30.63 -1.07 10.74
CA TYR A 456 32.00 -0.89 10.28
C TYR A 456 32.47 0.55 10.50
N GLY A 457 33.38 0.74 11.45
CA GLY A 457 33.77 2.08 11.90
C GLY A 457 32.55 2.86 12.41
N ASP A 458 32.31 4.04 11.83
CA ASP A 458 31.15 4.90 12.13
C ASP A 458 29.90 4.56 11.31
N LEU A 459 30.00 3.63 10.35
CA LEU A 459 28.88 3.21 9.51
C LEU A 459 28.08 2.12 10.22
N HIS A 460 26.82 2.43 10.52
CA HIS A 460 25.88 1.51 11.12
C HIS A 460 25.04 0.78 10.05
N ASP A 461 24.65 -0.45 10.37
CA ASP A 461 23.71 -1.25 9.58
C ASP A 461 24.20 -1.61 8.16
N CYS A 462 25.49 -1.95 8.07
CA CYS A 462 26.10 -2.52 6.87
C CYS A 462 25.85 -4.03 6.80
N ILE A 463 26.07 -4.60 5.61
CA ILE A 463 25.95 -6.03 5.34
C ILE A 463 27.35 -6.58 5.12
N GLN A 464 27.74 -7.52 5.95
CA GLN A 464 28.94 -8.33 5.77
C GLN A 464 28.60 -9.51 4.87
N VAL A 465 29.32 -9.62 3.76
CA VAL A 465 29.21 -10.72 2.81
C VAL A 465 30.45 -11.58 2.91
N VAL A 466 30.28 -12.87 3.17
CA VAL A 466 31.36 -13.86 3.15
C VAL A 466 30.97 -14.96 2.18
N ALA A 467 31.62 -15.01 1.01
CA ALA A 467 31.43 -16.07 0.03
C ALA A 467 32.70 -16.92 -0.08
N ASN A 468 32.55 -18.24 -0.06
CA ASN A 468 33.68 -19.15 -0.13
C ASN A 468 33.39 -20.28 -1.13
N SER A 469 34.27 -20.47 -2.09
CA SER A 469 34.22 -21.51 -3.11
C SER A 469 35.47 -22.36 -2.99
N GLN A 470 35.33 -23.67 -2.86
CA GLN A 470 36.47 -24.60 -2.86
C GLN A 470 36.13 -25.82 -3.71
N ALA A 471 37.05 -26.25 -4.57
CA ALA A 471 36.91 -27.45 -5.38
C ALA A 471 38.25 -28.18 -5.50
N THR A 472 38.20 -29.50 -5.67
CA THR A 472 39.36 -30.36 -5.93
C THR A 472 39.20 -30.97 -7.33
N ILE A 473 40.05 -30.55 -8.26
CA ILE A 473 40.04 -31.01 -9.65
C ILE A 473 41.37 -31.71 -9.91
N ASP A 474 41.36 -32.96 -10.38
CA ASP A 474 42.58 -33.73 -10.65
C ASP A 474 43.59 -33.76 -9.49
N ASN A 475 43.10 -33.90 -8.25
CA ASN A 475 43.86 -33.84 -6.98
C ASN A 475 44.51 -32.49 -6.67
N ILE A 476 44.16 -31.41 -7.38
CA ILE A 476 44.60 -30.04 -7.10
C ILE A 476 43.44 -29.28 -6.45
N VAL A 477 43.68 -28.71 -5.27
CA VAL A 477 42.67 -27.91 -4.56
C VAL A 477 42.76 -26.46 -5.04
N CYS A 478 41.67 -25.93 -5.59
CA CYS A 478 41.52 -24.54 -5.94
C CYS A 478 40.34 -23.91 -5.21
N GLY A 479 40.38 -22.60 -5.02
CA GLY A 479 39.28 -21.92 -4.36
C GLY A 479 39.35 -20.40 -4.46
N THR A 480 38.22 -19.81 -4.12
CA THR A 480 37.99 -18.36 -4.14
C THR A 480 37.25 -17.97 -2.87
N THR A 481 37.74 -16.95 -2.16
CA THR A 481 37.12 -16.41 -0.96
C THR A 481 36.89 -14.91 -1.15
N VAL A 482 35.67 -14.45 -0.94
CA VAL A 482 35.30 -13.03 -0.98
C VAL A 482 34.78 -12.63 0.38
N ARG A 483 35.38 -11.60 0.99
CA ARG A 483 34.90 -10.95 2.21
C ARG A 483 34.65 -9.49 1.93
N ALA A 484 33.41 -9.03 2.06
CA ALA A 484 33.04 -7.65 1.77
C ALA A 484 32.16 -7.04 2.85
N VAL A 485 32.24 -5.72 2.99
CA VAL A 485 31.31 -4.89 3.77
C VAL A 485 30.61 -3.94 2.80
N VAL A 486 29.30 -4.02 2.74
CA VAL A 486 28.46 -3.32 1.77
C VAL A 486 27.39 -2.50 2.48
N THR A 487 27.13 -1.28 2.04
CA THR A 487 26.04 -0.45 2.58
C THR A 487 24.68 -0.87 2.01
N LYS A 488 23.58 -0.34 2.55
CA LYS A 488 22.22 -0.62 2.03
C LYS A 488 22.00 -0.11 0.60
N GLU A 489 22.78 0.88 0.18
CA GLU A 489 22.80 1.44 -1.17
C GLU A 489 23.67 0.62 -2.14
N LEU A 490 24.10 -0.59 -1.73
CA LEU A 490 24.96 -1.50 -2.49
C LEU A 490 26.37 -0.95 -2.78
N VAL A 491 26.84 0.01 -1.98
CA VAL A 491 28.21 0.54 -2.10
C VAL A 491 29.16 -0.34 -1.30
N THR A 492 30.21 -0.86 -1.94
CA THR A 492 31.25 -1.65 -1.25
C THR A 492 32.21 -0.72 -0.50
N VAL A 493 32.25 -0.84 0.82
CA VAL A 493 33.16 -0.08 1.71
C VAL A 493 34.54 -0.73 1.73
N GLN A 494 34.56 -2.06 1.88
CA GLN A 494 35.77 -2.88 1.87
C GLN A 494 35.47 -4.21 1.20
N GLN A 495 36.42 -4.75 0.42
CA GLN A 495 36.36 -6.12 -0.07
C GLN A 495 37.76 -6.75 -0.17
N GLU A 496 37.95 -7.94 0.38
CA GLU A 496 39.11 -8.80 0.16
C GLU A 496 38.66 -9.96 -0.74
N HIS A 497 39.30 -10.12 -1.90
CA HIS A 497 39.04 -11.22 -2.83
C HIS A 497 40.31 -12.06 -2.99
N THR A 498 40.29 -13.29 -2.48
CA THR A 498 41.41 -14.23 -2.52
C THR A 498 41.11 -15.37 -3.49
N GLU A 499 42.02 -15.64 -4.41
CA GLU A 499 42.00 -16.77 -5.34
C GLU A 499 43.26 -17.62 -5.08
N TYR A 500 43.13 -18.93 -4.95
CA TYR A 500 44.28 -19.80 -4.69
C TYR A 500 44.21 -21.13 -5.41
N VAL A 501 45.38 -21.67 -5.74
CA VAL A 501 45.58 -23.01 -6.31
C VAL A 501 46.71 -23.69 -5.55
N LYS A 502 46.38 -24.77 -4.84
CA LYS A 502 47.33 -25.59 -4.07
C LYS A 502 47.88 -26.70 -4.97
N SER A 503 48.95 -26.38 -5.69
CA SER A 503 49.72 -27.34 -6.51
C SER A 503 51.15 -27.49 -5.96
N ALA A 504 52.02 -28.22 -6.67
CA ALA A 504 53.46 -28.26 -6.35
C ALA A 504 54.10 -26.86 -6.31
N ASN A 505 53.60 -25.93 -7.12
CA ASN A 505 53.89 -24.50 -7.05
C ASN A 505 52.60 -23.77 -6.65
N PRO A 506 52.39 -23.44 -5.37
CA PRO A 506 51.16 -22.79 -4.93
C PRO A 506 51.07 -21.37 -5.50
N ILE A 507 49.89 -21.02 -6.00
CA ILE A 507 49.58 -19.68 -6.52
C ILE A 507 48.47 -19.10 -5.64
N THR A 508 48.67 -17.90 -5.12
CA THR A 508 47.67 -17.15 -4.35
C THR A 508 47.62 -15.71 -4.86
N ARG A 509 46.43 -15.22 -5.19
CA ARG A 509 46.17 -13.84 -5.59
C ARG A 509 45.17 -13.22 -4.62
N ILE A 510 45.54 -12.14 -3.95
CA ILE A 510 44.69 -11.41 -3.00
C ILE A 510 44.48 -10.00 -3.56
N VAL A 511 43.23 -9.60 -3.71
CA VAL A 511 42.84 -8.26 -4.15
C VAL A 511 42.06 -7.59 -3.02
N ASP A 512 42.68 -6.61 -2.39
CA ASP A 512 42.08 -5.77 -1.37
C ASP A 512 41.54 -4.49 -2.00
N PHE A 513 40.27 -4.21 -1.76
CA PHE A 513 39.57 -3.01 -2.18
C PHE A 513 39.12 -2.24 -0.96
N ILE A 514 39.47 -0.96 -0.89
CA ILE A 514 39.09 -0.06 0.21
C ILE A 514 38.53 1.24 -0.37
N SER A 515 37.36 1.64 0.12
CA SER A 515 36.75 2.93 -0.18
C SER A 515 37.29 4.02 0.76
N GLU A 516 38.16 4.89 0.26
CA GLU A 516 38.60 6.11 0.95
C GLU A 516 37.62 7.27 0.69
N SER A 517 37.93 8.50 1.11
CA SER A 517 37.02 9.64 0.93
C SER A 517 36.87 10.05 -0.55
N THR A 518 37.97 10.12 -1.30
CA THR A 518 38.00 10.60 -2.70
C THR A 518 38.16 9.47 -3.72
N ASP A 519 38.88 8.41 -3.36
CA ASP A 519 39.28 7.34 -4.27
C ASP A 519 38.90 5.96 -3.73
N TYR A 520 38.87 4.99 -4.63
CA TYR A 520 38.96 3.57 -4.32
C TYR A 520 40.40 3.11 -4.45
N VAL A 521 40.92 2.47 -3.42
CA VAL A 521 42.28 1.91 -3.39
C VAL A 521 42.21 0.41 -3.57
N ILE A 522 42.93 -0.09 -4.57
CA ILE A 522 43.01 -1.51 -4.91
C ILE A 522 44.45 -1.97 -4.70
N THR A 523 44.68 -2.93 -3.81
CA THR A 523 45.99 -3.56 -3.60
C THR A 523 45.92 -5.01 -4.05
N ILE A 524 46.79 -5.39 -4.99
CA ILE A 524 46.86 -6.73 -5.58
C ILE A 524 48.16 -7.37 -5.10
N ASN A 525 48.04 -8.47 -4.36
CA ASN A 525 49.17 -9.28 -3.90
C ASN A 525 49.14 -10.62 -4.62
N ASN A 526 50.14 -10.91 -5.44
CA ASN A 526 50.30 -12.23 -6.06
C ASN A 526 51.49 -12.96 -5.43
N GLU A 527 51.27 -14.19 -5.00
CA GLU A 527 52.27 -15.12 -4.48
C GLU A 527 52.32 -16.35 -5.39
N GLU A 528 53.46 -16.60 -6.02
CA GLU A 528 53.70 -17.79 -6.86
C GLU A 528 54.98 -18.48 -6.36
N GLY A 529 54.80 -19.59 -5.62
CA GLY A 529 55.90 -20.28 -4.96
C GLY A 529 56.64 -19.39 -3.95
N LYS A 530 57.86 -18.93 -4.30
CA LYS A 530 58.67 -18.02 -3.47
C LYS A 530 58.57 -16.55 -3.89
N THR A 531 57.98 -16.27 -5.05
CA THR A 531 57.90 -14.92 -5.60
C THR A 531 56.65 -14.24 -5.06
N LYS A 532 56.81 -13.04 -4.49
CA LYS A 532 55.70 -12.19 -4.06
C LYS A 532 55.76 -10.86 -4.80
N THR A 533 54.63 -10.44 -5.36
CA THR A 533 54.48 -9.15 -6.03
C THR A 533 53.29 -8.42 -5.44
N THR A 534 53.44 -7.11 -5.25
CA THR A 534 52.38 -6.23 -4.76
C THR A 534 52.25 -5.05 -5.71
N GLU A 535 51.03 -4.79 -6.17
CA GLU A 535 50.67 -3.65 -7.01
C GLU A 535 49.53 -2.88 -6.35
N THR A 536 49.55 -1.54 -6.41
CA THR A 536 48.47 -0.70 -5.88
C THR A 536 47.95 0.22 -6.97
N LYS A 537 46.63 0.23 -7.17
CA LYS A 537 45.91 1.10 -8.10
C LYS A 537 44.93 2.00 -7.35
N ARG A 538 44.67 3.18 -7.90
CA ARG A 538 43.68 4.13 -7.37
C ARG A 538 42.70 4.51 -8.46
N ILE A 539 41.41 4.47 -8.14
CA ILE A 539 40.32 4.85 -9.04
C ILE A 539 39.54 5.99 -8.38
N PRO A 540 39.46 7.19 -9.00
CA PRO A 540 38.64 8.28 -8.49
C PRO A 540 37.16 7.89 -8.45
N LYS A 541 36.47 8.18 -7.35
CA LYS A 541 35.04 7.82 -7.20
C LYS A 541 34.14 8.43 -8.27
N ASP A 542 34.50 9.61 -8.76
CA ASP A 542 33.78 10.33 -9.81
C ASP A 542 33.69 9.53 -11.12
N GLN A 543 34.65 8.64 -11.38
CA GLN A 543 34.72 7.81 -12.58
C GLN A 543 34.07 6.42 -12.39
N ALA A 544 33.74 6.06 -11.15
CA ALA A 544 33.28 4.72 -10.76
C ALA A 544 31.85 4.73 -10.23
N HIS A 545 31.01 5.63 -10.75
CA HIS A 545 29.61 5.72 -10.32
C HIS A 545 28.84 4.45 -10.71
N GLY A 546 28.20 3.79 -9.74
CA GLY A 546 27.51 2.51 -9.98
C GLY A 546 28.46 1.32 -10.09
N LEU A 547 29.66 1.40 -9.49
CA LEU A 547 30.57 0.27 -9.35
C LEU A 547 30.01 -0.81 -8.42
N ILE A 548 29.88 -2.02 -8.93
CA ILE A 548 29.45 -3.21 -8.17
C ILE A 548 30.56 -4.26 -8.20
N LEU A 549 31.04 -4.61 -7.00
CA LEU A 549 32.01 -5.67 -6.77
C LEU A 549 31.32 -6.99 -6.38
N GLU A 550 32.07 -8.09 -6.29
CA GLU A 550 31.53 -9.43 -6.03
C GLU A 550 30.63 -9.52 -4.78
N GLY A 551 31.00 -8.89 -3.66
CA GLY A 551 30.17 -8.89 -2.46
C GLY A 551 28.82 -8.20 -2.67
N ALA A 552 28.83 -7.00 -3.25
CA ALA A 552 27.61 -6.26 -3.58
C ALA A 552 26.80 -6.94 -4.70
N ASN A 553 27.46 -7.61 -5.63
CA ASN A 553 26.84 -8.37 -6.71
C ASN A 553 25.99 -9.54 -6.18
N LEU A 554 26.45 -10.25 -5.15
CA LEU A 554 25.68 -11.35 -4.55
C LEU A 554 24.36 -10.83 -3.94
N ILE A 555 24.40 -9.67 -3.28
CA ILE A 555 23.20 -9.01 -2.73
C ILE A 555 22.30 -8.51 -3.87
N LEU A 556 22.90 -7.87 -4.88
CA LEU A 556 22.18 -7.29 -6.02
C LEU A 556 21.40 -8.35 -6.79
N GLN A 557 21.97 -9.52 -7.06
CA GLN A 557 21.26 -10.58 -7.79
C GLN A 557 20.04 -11.09 -7.01
N ARG A 558 20.13 -11.22 -5.68
CA ARG A 558 18.98 -11.57 -4.82
C ARG A 558 17.89 -10.51 -4.89
N LEU A 559 18.28 -9.23 -4.80
CA LEU A 559 17.36 -8.10 -4.98
C LEU A 559 16.74 -8.08 -6.38
N MET A 560 17.49 -8.44 -7.42
CA MET A 560 16.98 -8.44 -8.79
C MET A 560 15.83 -9.42 -8.98
N ILE A 561 15.87 -10.57 -8.30
CA ILE A 561 14.82 -11.58 -8.32
C ILE A 561 13.60 -11.11 -7.51
N GLN A 562 13.80 -10.75 -6.23
CA GLN A 562 12.69 -10.33 -5.38
C GLN A 562 11.98 -9.06 -5.88
N ARG A 563 12.70 -8.17 -6.58
CA ARG A 563 12.17 -6.88 -7.06
C ARG A 563 11.77 -6.90 -8.53
N ASN A 564 11.81 -8.06 -9.17
CA ASN A 564 11.36 -8.29 -10.54
C ASN A 564 11.97 -7.27 -11.54
N MET A 565 13.31 -7.27 -11.62
CA MET A 565 14.09 -6.26 -12.34
C MET A 565 13.90 -6.28 -13.88
N PRO A 566 14.29 -5.18 -14.58
CA PRO A 566 14.23 -5.07 -16.03
C PRO A 566 15.01 -6.17 -16.76
N GLU A 567 14.63 -6.49 -17.99
CA GLU A 567 15.26 -7.54 -18.81
C GLU A 567 16.78 -7.42 -18.92
N LYS A 568 17.32 -6.19 -18.90
CA LYS A 568 18.76 -5.93 -19.00
C LYS A 568 19.18 -4.73 -18.16
N VAL A 569 20.26 -4.88 -17.39
CA VAL A 569 20.84 -3.84 -16.53
C VAL A 569 22.34 -3.77 -16.78
N THR A 570 22.87 -2.55 -16.94
CA THR A 570 24.29 -2.31 -17.22
C THR A 570 24.90 -1.48 -16.10
N LEU A 571 25.94 -2.00 -15.45
CA LEU A 571 26.66 -1.39 -14.34
C LEU A 571 28.18 -1.47 -14.58
N LEU A 572 28.97 -0.87 -13.69
CA LEU A 572 30.42 -0.98 -13.71
C LEU A 572 30.90 -2.09 -12.77
N SER A 573 32.00 -2.75 -13.12
CA SER A 573 32.70 -3.71 -12.25
C SER A 573 34.20 -3.64 -12.51
N LEU A 574 34.97 -4.54 -11.89
CA LEU A 574 36.39 -4.70 -12.13
C LEU A 574 36.64 -6.01 -12.87
N ASP A 575 37.50 -5.97 -13.89
CA ASP A 575 37.89 -7.16 -14.65
C ASP A 575 39.00 -7.97 -13.94
N SER A 576 39.49 -9.03 -14.57
CA SER A 576 40.58 -9.86 -14.03
C SER A 576 41.88 -9.09 -13.74
N SER A 577 42.08 -7.93 -14.40
CA SER A 577 43.24 -7.06 -14.25
C SER A 577 42.99 -5.89 -13.28
N SER A 578 41.83 -5.92 -12.60
CA SER A 578 41.34 -4.88 -11.70
C SER A 578 41.15 -3.52 -12.38
N GLU A 579 40.81 -3.51 -13.68
CA GLU A 579 40.45 -2.32 -14.44
C GLU A 579 38.93 -2.14 -14.49
N LEU A 580 38.47 -0.88 -14.58
CA LEU A 580 37.03 -0.58 -14.72
C LEU A 580 36.49 -1.16 -16.03
N CYS A 581 35.43 -1.95 -15.91
CA CYS A 581 34.82 -2.62 -17.04
C CYS A 581 33.29 -2.61 -16.98
N LEU A 582 32.66 -2.94 -18.11
CA LEU A 582 31.22 -3.07 -18.22
C LEU A 582 30.77 -4.41 -17.63
N ASN A 583 29.71 -4.37 -16.82
CA ASN A 583 29.06 -5.52 -16.24
C ASN A 583 27.58 -5.51 -16.58
N VAL A 584 27.13 -6.51 -17.34
CA VAL A 584 25.78 -6.57 -17.90
C VAL A 584 25.03 -7.74 -17.29
N TYR A 585 23.87 -7.46 -16.70
CA TYR A 585 22.94 -8.44 -16.19
C TYR A 585 21.78 -8.59 -17.17
N THR A 586 21.42 -9.81 -17.51
CA THR A 586 20.31 -10.13 -18.41
C THR A 586 19.42 -11.17 -17.74
N SER A 587 18.11 -10.95 -17.69
CA SER A 587 17.16 -11.93 -17.18
C SER A 587 17.03 -13.10 -18.18
N LEU A 588 17.11 -14.33 -17.70
CA LEU A 588 16.91 -15.55 -18.49
C LEU A 588 15.49 -16.11 -18.35
N GLY A 589 14.67 -15.55 -17.45
CA GLY A 589 13.33 -16.04 -17.17
C GLY A 589 13.31 -17.30 -16.30
N PRO A 590 12.11 -17.89 -16.09
CA PRO A 590 11.93 -19.10 -15.30
C PRO A 590 12.45 -20.33 -16.06
N GLN A 591 13.13 -21.21 -15.33
CA GLN A 591 13.64 -22.49 -15.82
C GLN A 591 13.30 -23.59 -14.81
N GLN A 592 12.76 -24.70 -15.32
CA GLN A 592 12.50 -25.89 -14.51
C GLN A 592 13.81 -26.62 -14.18
N MET A 593 14.00 -26.91 -12.90
CA MET A 593 15.19 -27.60 -12.37
C MET A 593 14.79 -28.69 -11.39
N ASN A 594 15.30 -29.91 -11.59
CA ASN A 594 15.06 -31.00 -10.65
C ASN A 594 16.06 -30.91 -9.47
N ILE A 595 15.61 -30.74 -8.24
CA ILE A 595 16.44 -30.71 -7.02
C ILE A 595 15.88 -31.75 -6.05
N ASP A 596 16.71 -32.71 -5.64
CA ASP A 596 16.30 -33.80 -4.74
C ASP A 596 15.04 -34.56 -5.22
N GLY A 597 14.92 -34.78 -6.54
CA GLY A 597 13.77 -35.45 -7.14
C GLY A 597 12.50 -34.61 -7.25
N LYS A 598 12.52 -33.34 -6.81
CA LYS A 598 11.42 -32.38 -6.97
C LYS A 598 11.74 -31.42 -8.13
N ASP A 599 10.77 -31.21 -9.02
CA ASP A 599 10.89 -30.19 -10.05
C ASP A 599 10.53 -28.83 -9.44
N VAL A 600 11.48 -27.89 -9.51
CA VAL A 600 11.38 -26.55 -8.95
C VAL A 600 11.62 -25.53 -10.05
N GLU A 601 10.75 -24.53 -10.12
CA GLU A 601 10.89 -23.41 -11.04
C GLU A 601 11.86 -22.38 -10.45
N ALA A 602 12.94 -22.07 -11.18
CA ALA A 602 13.98 -21.15 -10.75
C ALA A 602 14.17 -20.02 -11.77
N TRP A 603 14.38 -18.79 -11.31
CA TRP A 603 14.59 -17.62 -12.16
C TRP A 603 16.07 -17.39 -12.42
N GLY A 604 16.45 -17.37 -13.70
CA GLY A 604 17.83 -17.23 -14.13
C GLY A 604 18.26 -15.78 -14.37
N ILE A 605 19.48 -15.45 -13.97
CA ILE A 605 20.19 -14.21 -14.31
C ILE A 605 21.52 -14.58 -14.97
N GLN A 606 21.77 -13.99 -16.15
CA GLN A 606 23.06 -14.03 -16.81
C GLN A 606 23.83 -12.74 -16.54
N ARG A 607 25.00 -12.85 -15.90
CA ARG A 607 25.95 -11.75 -15.71
C ARG A 607 27.10 -11.90 -16.71
N GLN A 608 27.44 -10.83 -17.41
CA GLN A 608 28.56 -10.77 -18.36
C GLN A 608 29.52 -9.65 -17.98
N ILE A 609 30.80 -9.99 -17.78
CA ILE A 609 31.88 -9.06 -17.48
C ILE A 609 32.75 -8.93 -18.74
N PHE A 610 32.89 -7.70 -19.23
CA PHE A 610 33.64 -7.41 -20.46
C PHE A 610 35.09 -7.03 -20.13
N GLU A 611 36.02 -7.98 -20.28
CA GLU A 611 37.45 -7.74 -20.05
C GLU A 611 37.99 -6.57 -20.88
N THR A 612 38.84 -5.74 -20.28
CA THR A 612 39.47 -4.60 -20.98
C THR A 612 40.55 -5.04 -21.99
N LYS A 613 41.08 -6.26 -21.83
CA LYS A 613 42.09 -6.84 -22.73
C LYS A 613 41.50 -7.08 -24.12
N PRO A 614 42.11 -6.55 -25.20
CA PRO A 614 41.61 -6.71 -26.56
C PRO A 614 41.56 -8.19 -26.98
N ASN A 615 40.53 -8.55 -27.75
CA ASN A 615 40.26 -9.91 -28.24
C ASN A 615 39.94 -10.96 -27.16
N THR A 616 39.54 -10.55 -25.96
CA THR A 616 39.10 -11.46 -24.91
C THR A 616 37.58 -11.58 -24.92
N LEU A 617 37.04 -12.80 -24.87
CA LEU A 617 35.60 -13.03 -24.77
C LEU A 617 35.09 -12.61 -23.38
N PRO A 618 33.86 -12.08 -23.26
CA PRO A 618 33.29 -11.70 -21.97
C PRO A 618 33.09 -12.94 -21.09
N VAL A 619 33.44 -12.82 -19.81
CA VAL A 619 33.20 -13.87 -18.82
C VAL A 619 31.73 -13.85 -18.46
N ALA A 620 31.03 -14.96 -18.72
CA ALA A 620 29.61 -15.08 -18.44
C ALA A 620 29.32 -16.08 -17.31
N TRP A 621 28.49 -15.65 -16.36
CA TRP A 621 27.97 -16.46 -15.28
C TRP A 621 26.45 -16.56 -15.39
N GLN A 622 25.91 -17.75 -15.18
CA GLN A 622 24.47 -17.94 -15.02
C GLN A 622 24.18 -18.39 -13.59
N SER A 623 23.29 -17.66 -12.94
CA SER A 623 22.81 -17.92 -11.58
C SER A 623 21.30 -18.11 -11.62
N TYR A 624 20.78 -19.12 -10.94
CA TYR A 624 19.37 -19.45 -10.85
C TYR A 624 18.93 -19.37 -9.40
N PHE A 625 17.81 -18.70 -9.16
CA PHE A 625 17.31 -18.41 -7.82
C PHE A 625 15.87 -18.89 -7.62
N ASN A 626 15.49 -19.17 -6.38
CA ASN A 626 14.08 -19.33 -6.01
C ASN A 626 13.37 -17.96 -5.95
N ILE A 627 12.04 -17.95 -5.85
CA ILE A 627 11.22 -16.73 -5.74
C ILE A 627 11.62 -15.85 -4.54
N ASP A 628 12.02 -16.48 -3.43
CA ASP A 628 12.50 -15.78 -2.23
C ASP A 628 13.92 -15.22 -2.39
N GLY A 629 14.59 -15.54 -3.50
CA GLY A 629 15.94 -15.12 -3.83
C GLY A 629 17.04 -16.09 -3.42
N HIS A 630 16.73 -17.28 -2.91
CA HIS A 630 17.73 -18.30 -2.57
C HIS A 630 18.49 -18.78 -3.80
N LEU A 631 19.82 -18.88 -3.74
CA LEU A 631 20.63 -19.34 -4.88
C LEU A 631 20.54 -20.87 -5.03
N ILE A 632 19.89 -21.31 -6.10
CA ILE A 632 19.64 -22.73 -6.41
C ILE A 632 20.81 -23.35 -7.19
N SER A 633 21.26 -22.65 -8.24
CA SER A 633 22.32 -23.15 -9.11
C SER A 633 23.13 -22.00 -9.68
N ARG A 634 24.43 -22.23 -9.86
CA ARG A 634 25.34 -21.27 -10.48
C ARG A 634 26.40 -22.00 -11.28
N TYR A 635 26.74 -21.48 -12.45
CA TYR A 635 27.87 -21.97 -13.22
C TYR A 635 28.44 -20.88 -14.13
N GLN A 636 29.71 -21.06 -14.48
CA GLN A 636 30.39 -20.22 -15.45
C GLN A 636 30.23 -20.84 -16.85
N VAL A 637 29.82 -20.03 -17.82
CA VAL A 637 29.67 -20.48 -19.20
C VAL A 637 31.04 -20.90 -19.74
N GLY A 638 31.16 -22.15 -20.20
CA GLY A 638 32.41 -22.74 -20.68
C GLY A 638 33.21 -23.52 -19.64
N SER A 639 32.83 -23.47 -18.35
CA SER A 639 33.42 -24.34 -17.31
C SER A 639 32.67 -25.67 -17.21
N PRO A 640 33.37 -26.81 -16.98
CA PRO A 640 32.71 -28.10 -16.76
C PRO A 640 32.05 -28.22 -15.38
N ILE A 641 32.33 -27.29 -14.46
CA ILE A 641 31.82 -27.34 -13.09
C ILE A 641 30.46 -26.68 -13.00
N LYS A 642 29.50 -27.40 -12.40
CA LYS A 642 28.19 -26.87 -12.05
C LYS A 642 28.03 -26.84 -10.54
N MET A 643 27.61 -25.70 -10.01
CA MET A 643 27.25 -25.55 -8.60
C MET A 643 25.73 -25.67 -8.49
N LYS A 644 25.26 -26.55 -7.61
CA LYS A 644 23.84 -26.80 -7.41
C LYS A 644 23.56 -27.12 -5.95
N THR A 645 22.45 -26.63 -5.42
CA THR A 645 22.01 -27.05 -4.09
C THR A 645 21.50 -28.50 -4.12
N ASN A 646 21.84 -29.29 -3.09
CA ASN A 646 21.31 -30.65 -2.92
C ASN A 646 20.00 -30.67 -2.13
N VAL A 647 19.74 -29.64 -1.32
CA VAL A 647 18.55 -29.53 -0.48
C VAL A 647 17.91 -28.19 -0.78
N LEU A 648 16.59 -28.17 -1.01
CA LEU A 648 15.90 -26.89 -1.06
C LEU A 648 16.06 -26.23 0.31
N PRO A 649 16.59 -24.99 0.38
CA PRO A 649 16.53 -24.23 1.61
C PRO A 649 15.10 -24.26 2.13
N THR A 650 14.93 -24.48 3.43
CA THR A 650 13.63 -24.24 4.06
C THR A 650 13.30 -22.79 3.81
N THR A 651 12.35 -22.57 2.91
CA THR A 651 11.67 -21.29 2.80
C THR A 651 11.30 -20.91 4.23
N ASP A 652 11.65 -19.69 4.66
CA ASP A 652 10.70 -19.02 5.56
C ASP A 652 9.42 -19.05 4.75
N GLU A 653 8.49 -19.94 5.09
CA GLU A 653 7.14 -19.88 4.57
C GLU A 653 6.68 -18.46 4.89
N PHE A 654 6.80 -17.55 3.92
CA PHE A 654 5.85 -16.45 3.81
C PHE A 654 4.53 -17.17 3.73
N ASP A 655 3.88 -17.33 4.89
CA ASP A 655 2.69 -18.13 5.14
C ASP A 655 2.10 -18.57 3.81
N GLU A 656 2.53 -19.74 3.31
CA GLU A 656 1.76 -20.37 2.25
C GLU A 656 0.42 -20.54 2.93
N TYR A 657 -0.55 -19.73 2.50
CA TYR A 657 -1.84 -19.59 3.17
C TYR A 657 -2.28 -20.98 3.54
N LEU A 658 -2.21 -21.30 4.85
CA LEU A 658 -2.59 -22.62 5.33
C LEU A 658 -3.94 -22.89 4.67
N PRO A 659 -4.09 -23.97 3.87
CA PRO A 659 -5.40 -24.32 3.37
C PRO A 659 -6.31 -24.32 4.58
N LYS A 660 -7.37 -23.51 4.50
CA LYS A 660 -8.22 -23.13 5.63
C LYS A 660 -8.39 -24.35 6.54
N PRO A 661 -7.95 -24.29 7.82
CA PRO A 661 -7.97 -25.46 8.68
C PRO A 661 -9.38 -26.04 8.66
N GLU A 662 -9.50 -27.29 8.20
CA GLU A 662 -10.75 -28.03 8.28
C GLU A 662 -11.01 -28.32 9.76
N VAL A 663 -11.58 -27.34 10.47
CA VAL A 663 -12.07 -27.53 11.82
C VAL A 663 -13.17 -28.59 11.74
N PRO A 664 -13.00 -29.79 12.32
CA PRO A 664 -14.05 -30.79 12.29
C PRO A 664 -15.29 -30.21 12.97
N LYS A 665 -16.40 -30.11 12.22
CA LYS A 665 -17.62 -29.45 12.68
C LYS A 665 -18.16 -30.21 13.89
N LYS A 666 -18.23 -29.53 15.04
CA LYS A 666 -18.92 -30.03 16.23
C LYS A 666 -20.40 -30.23 15.86
N GLY A 667 -20.96 -31.40 16.16
CA GLY A 667 -22.37 -31.69 15.88
C GLY A 667 -23.28 -30.65 16.52
N LEU A 668 -24.19 -30.07 15.72
CA LEU A 668 -25.10 -29.02 16.17
C LEU A 668 -26.26 -29.63 16.96
N ASN A 669 -26.25 -29.49 18.29
CA ASN A 669 -27.37 -29.87 19.14
C ASN A 669 -28.22 -28.63 19.48
N TRP A 670 -29.15 -28.28 18.60
CA TRP A 670 -29.96 -27.05 18.71
C TRP A 670 -30.86 -27.02 19.96
N GLU A 671 -31.17 -28.18 20.55
CA GLU A 671 -32.01 -28.27 21.75
C GLU A 671 -31.28 -27.81 23.03
N GLU A 672 -29.95 -27.94 23.03
CA GLU A 672 -29.06 -27.55 24.13
C GLU A 672 -28.48 -26.13 23.96
N ASP A 673 -28.42 -25.65 22.71
CA ASP A 673 -27.97 -24.29 22.41
C ASP A 673 -29.08 -23.28 22.72
N LEU A 674 -28.84 -22.44 23.73
CA LEU A 674 -29.81 -21.45 24.21
C LEU A 674 -30.24 -20.44 23.12
N GLU A 675 -29.34 -20.07 22.22
CA GLU A 675 -29.63 -19.09 21.16
C GLU A 675 -30.51 -19.73 20.07
N LEU A 676 -30.14 -20.93 19.60
CA LEU A 676 -30.91 -21.65 18.59
C LEU A 676 -32.29 -22.05 19.09
N ARG A 677 -32.39 -22.48 20.35
CA ARG A 677 -33.66 -22.79 20.99
C ARG A 677 -34.56 -21.55 21.11
N SER A 678 -33.98 -20.38 21.40
CA SER A 678 -34.75 -19.11 21.41
C SER A 678 -35.30 -18.80 20.03
N LYS A 679 -34.45 -18.82 18.99
CA LYS A 679 -34.87 -18.56 17.60
C LYS A 679 -35.95 -19.52 17.12
N PHE A 680 -35.86 -20.80 17.50
CA PHE A 680 -36.88 -21.79 17.17
C PHE A 680 -38.23 -21.45 17.82
N ILE A 681 -38.24 -21.10 19.12
CA ILE A 681 -39.46 -20.73 19.84
C ILE A 681 -40.09 -19.49 19.20
N ASP A 682 -39.30 -18.45 18.95
CA ASP A 682 -39.80 -17.21 18.34
C ASP A 682 -40.43 -17.47 16.97
N ARG A 683 -39.74 -18.23 16.10
CA ARG A 683 -40.25 -18.57 14.77
C ARG A 683 -41.51 -19.45 14.84
N ARG A 684 -41.60 -20.34 15.82
CA ARG A 684 -42.78 -21.18 16.02
C ARG A 684 -44.00 -20.34 16.42
N GLU A 685 -43.84 -19.41 17.36
CA GLU A 685 -44.94 -18.52 17.77
C GLU A 685 -45.38 -17.60 16.63
N GLU A 686 -44.44 -17.04 15.87
CA GLU A 686 -44.73 -16.23 14.68
C GLU A 686 -45.58 -16.99 13.67
N LEU A 687 -45.20 -18.23 13.34
CA LEU A 687 -45.95 -19.07 12.40
C LEU A 687 -47.34 -19.44 12.90
N ILE A 688 -47.50 -19.65 14.22
CA ILE A 688 -48.79 -19.92 14.84
C ILE A 688 -49.71 -18.70 14.70
N ASP A 689 -49.18 -17.51 14.94
CA ASP A 689 -49.95 -16.27 14.85
C ASP A 689 -50.30 -15.91 13.41
N ASP A 690 -49.38 -16.12 12.46
CA ASP A 690 -49.66 -16.01 11.02
C ASP A 690 -50.80 -16.94 10.60
N TYR A 691 -50.76 -18.20 11.06
CA TYR A 691 -51.80 -19.18 10.74
C TYR A 691 -53.17 -18.79 11.32
N LYS A 692 -53.20 -18.33 12.58
CA LYS A 692 -54.44 -17.81 13.21
C LYS A 692 -54.97 -16.60 12.47
N SER A 693 -54.10 -15.66 12.10
CA SER A 693 -54.48 -14.48 11.34
C SER A 693 -55.05 -14.86 9.97
N TYR A 694 -54.41 -15.81 9.27
CA TYR A 694 -54.89 -16.31 7.99
C TYR A 694 -56.30 -16.92 8.11
N ILE A 695 -56.55 -17.78 9.10
CA ILE A 695 -57.89 -18.35 9.34
C ILE A 695 -58.91 -17.26 9.67
N TYR A 696 -58.54 -16.25 10.47
CA TYR A 696 -59.45 -15.17 10.83
C TYR A 696 -59.90 -14.35 9.61
N HIS A 697 -58.99 -14.08 8.68
CA HIS A 697 -59.29 -13.33 7.46
C HIS A 697 -59.99 -14.16 6.37
N HIS A 698 -60.00 -15.50 6.51
CA HIS A 698 -60.61 -16.44 5.58
C HIS A 698 -61.66 -17.33 6.27
N PRO A 699 -62.84 -16.78 6.62
CA PRO A 699 -63.91 -17.53 7.31
C PRO A 699 -64.51 -18.65 6.45
N ASP A 700 -64.36 -18.56 5.13
CA ASP A 700 -64.68 -19.60 4.15
C ASP A 700 -63.91 -20.90 4.40
N ILE A 701 -62.65 -20.83 4.84
CA ILE A 701 -61.86 -22.02 5.22
C ILE A 701 -62.45 -22.69 6.45
N THR A 702 -62.93 -21.91 7.43
CA THR A 702 -63.56 -22.46 8.63
C THR A 702 -64.88 -23.15 8.30
N ALA A 703 -65.67 -22.56 7.38
CA ALA A 703 -66.88 -23.18 6.86
C ALA A 703 -66.57 -24.48 6.10
N LEU A 704 -65.55 -24.47 5.23
CA LEU A 704 -65.09 -25.63 4.47
C LEU A 704 -64.65 -26.80 5.36
N ILE A 705 -63.89 -26.50 6.43
CA ILE A 705 -63.46 -27.50 7.42
C ILE A 705 -64.65 -28.01 8.22
N SER A 706 -65.63 -27.15 8.55
CA SER A 706 -66.85 -27.57 9.24
C SER A 706 -67.69 -28.51 8.38
N ASP A 707 -67.86 -28.20 7.10
CA ASP A 707 -68.57 -29.05 6.14
C ASP A 707 -67.85 -30.38 5.93
N PHE A 708 -66.51 -30.36 5.87
CA PHE A 708 -65.70 -31.58 5.84
C PHE A 708 -65.96 -32.44 7.08
N LEU A 709 -65.85 -31.87 8.28
CA LEU A 709 -66.06 -32.58 9.54
C LEU A 709 -67.48 -33.13 9.66
N GLN A 710 -68.51 -32.37 9.25
CA GLN A 710 -69.88 -32.86 9.19
C GLN A 710 -70.02 -34.03 8.21
N SER A 711 -69.42 -33.94 7.03
CA SER A 711 -69.46 -35.02 6.04
C SER A 711 -68.79 -36.30 6.55
N VAL A 712 -67.65 -36.19 7.26
CA VAL A 712 -66.97 -37.32 7.89
C VAL A 712 -67.83 -37.93 8.99
N LEU A 713 -68.48 -37.11 9.83
CA LEU A 713 -69.33 -37.59 10.92
C LEU A 713 -70.61 -38.28 10.43
N ILE A 714 -71.15 -37.84 9.29
CA ILE A 714 -72.34 -38.43 8.66
C ILE A 714 -71.98 -39.72 7.91
N MET A 715 -70.95 -39.68 7.06
CA MET A 715 -70.60 -40.78 6.16
C MET A 715 -69.77 -41.87 6.86
N LYS A 716 -69.06 -41.53 7.95
CA LYS A 716 -68.17 -42.41 8.73
C LYS A 716 -67.27 -43.31 7.86
N PRO A 717 -66.42 -42.72 7.00
CA PRO A 717 -65.52 -43.49 6.14
C PRO A 717 -64.48 -44.26 6.96
N GLU A 718 -64.10 -45.47 6.51
CA GLU A 718 -63.09 -46.30 7.17
C GLU A 718 -61.68 -45.66 7.11
N ASN A 719 -61.38 -44.90 6.05
CA ASN A 719 -60.12 -44.18 5.87
C ASN A 719 -60.36 -42.67 5.70
N VAL A 720 -60.22 -41.93 6.80
CA VAL A 720 -60.49 -40.49 6.85
C VAL A 720 -59.49 -39.68 6.01
N ILE A 721 -58.23 -40.13 5.87
CA ILE A 721 -57.18 -39.38 5.16
C ILE A 721 -57.43 -39.39 3.65
N GLU A 722 -57.79 -40.56 3.12
CA GLU A 722 -58.11 -40.73 1.71
C GLU A 722 -59.39 -39.93 1.36
N TYR A 723 -60.41 -40.02 2.22
CA TYR A 723 -61.63 -39.22 2.08
C TYR A 723 -61.37 -37.70 2.15
N ALA A 724 -60.45 -37.24 3.02
CA ALA A 724 -60.06 -35.84 3.06
C ALA A 724 -59.44 -35.37 1.74
N THR A 725 -58.59 -36.21 1.14
CA THR A 725 -57.92 -35.90 -0.12
C THR A 725 -58.93 -35.71 -1.24
N GLU A 726 -59.95 -36.59 -1.31
CA GLU A 726 -61.03 -36.45 -2.28
C GLU A 726 -61.94 -35.25 -2.01
N PHE A 727 -62.30 -35.01 -0.74
CA PHE A 727 -63.17 -33.89 -0.37
C PHE A 727 -62.54 -32.53 -0.72
N PHE A 728 -61.24 -32.36 -0.49
CA PHE A 728 -60.55 -31.10 -0.74
C PHE A 728 -59.99 -30.96 -2.17
N ALA A 729 -59.92 -32.04 -2.96
CA ALA A 729 -59.42 -32.03 -4.34
C ALA A 729 -60.06 -30.95 -5.24
N PRO A 730 -61.38 -30.68 -5.19
CA PRO A 730 -62.02 -29.66 -6.05
C PRO A 730 -61.61 -28.23 -5.72
N PHE A 731 -61.11 -27.97 -4.51
CA PHE A 731 -60.74 -26.61 -4.05
C PHE A 731 -59.28 -26.25 -4.39
N ASN A 732 -58.53 -27.18 -4.97
CA ASN A 732 -57.14 -26.96 -5.34
C ASN A 732 -57.03 -26.29 -6.72
N SER A 733 -56.96 -24.96 -6.75
CA SER A 733 -56.87 -24.14 -7.97
C SER A 733 -55.54 -24.25 -8.74
N GLN A 734 -54.57 -25.05 -8.27
CA GLN A 734 -53.24 -25.21 -8.89
C GLN A 734 -53.08 -26.46 -9.79
N THR A 735 -54.17 -27.13 -10.19
CA THR A 735 -54.08 -28.29 -11.10
C THR A 735 -54.02 -27.95 -12.59
N ALA A 736 -53.92 -26.67 -12.97
CA ALA A 736 -53.70 -26.30 -14.38
C ALA A 736 -52.22 -26.32 -14.82
N ASP A 737 -51.24 -26.31 -13.90
CA ASP A 737 -49.82 -26.10 -14.28
C ASP A 737 -48.78 -26.96 -13.56
N ARG A 738 -49.18 -28.07 -12.91
CA ARG A 738 -48.25 -28.99 -12.23
C ARG A 738 -48.17 -30.37 -12.90
N ALA A 739 -47.66 -30.40 -14.12
CA ALA A 739 -47.11 -31.63 -14.72
C ALA A 739 -45.64 -31.93 -14.31
N LEU A 740 -45.07 -31.22 -13.31
CA LEU A 740 -43.64 -31.31 -12.97
C LEU A 740 -43.31 -31.72 -11.53
N PHE A 741 -44.25 -32.26 -10.76
CA PHE A 741 -43.94 -32.89 -9.47
C PHE A 741 -44.41 -34.34 -9.43
N ARG A 742 -43.71 -35.21 -10.17
CA ARG A 742 -43.62 -36.63 -9.79
C ARG A 742 -42.58 -36.73 -8.67
N PHE A 743 -43.04 -36.71 -7.41
CA PHE A 743 -42.24 -37.29 -6.34
C PHE A 743 -42.25 -38.80 -6.55
N ALA A 744 -41.10 -39.32 -6.99
CA ALA A 744 -40.85 -40.75 -6.99
C ALA A 744 -40.75 -41.23 -5.54
N ASP A 745 -41.49 -42.30 -5.28
CA ASP A 745 -41.38 -43.27 -4.19
C ASP A 745 -40.17 -43.09 -3.24
N GLU A 746 -40.44 -42.62 -2.02
CA GLU A 746 -39.65 -43.02 -0.87
C GLU A 746 -40.53 -43.14 0.37
N LYS A 747 -40.68 -44.38 0.85
CA LYS A 747 -41.40 -44.74 2.06
C LYS A 747 -40.73 -44.04 3.25
N ILE A 748 -41.43 -43.11 3.89
CA ILE A 748 -41.02 -42.54 5.18
C ILE A 748 -40.99 -43.67 6.22
N PRO A 749 -39.84 -44.03 6.81
CA PRO A 749 -39.79 -45.03 7.87
C PRO A 749 -40.26 -44.40 9.18
N VAL A 750 -41.27 -44.99 9.81
CA VAL A 750 -41.65 -44.67 11.20
C VAL A 750 -40.54 -45.20 12.13
N PRO A 751 -39.91 -44.37 12.98
CA PRO A 751 -38.88 -44.86 13.90
C PRO A 751 -39.51 -45.71 15.01
N LYS A 752 -38.99 -46.93 15.19
CA LYS A 752 -39.29 -47.78 16.35
C LYS A 752 -38.58 -47.22 17.60
N PRO A 753 -39.23 -47.19 18.78
CA PRO A 753 -38.55 -46.83 20.01
C PRO A 753 -37.63 -47.97 20.47
N ASN A 754 -36.32 -47.72 20.51
CA ASN A 754 -35.37 -48.62 21.16
C ASN A 754 -35.47 -48.45 22.68
N LEU A 755 -36.22 -49.35 23.32
CA LEU A 755 -35.97 -49.71 24.71
C LEU A 755 -34.85 -50.76 24.75
N SER A 756 -33.69 -50.39 25.27
CA SER A 756 -32.86 -51.32 26.04
C SER A 756 -31.87 -50.58 26.93
N LEU A 757 -32.19 -50.59 28.22
CA LEU A 757 -31.25 -50.39 29.33
C LEU A 757 -30.15 -51.47 29.29
N LYS A 758 -28.90 -51.06 29.10
CA LYS A 758 -27.75 -51.30 30.00
C LYS A 758 -26.44 -50.91 29.32
#